data_AF-A0A2N2F3L6-F1
#
_entry.id   AF-A0A2N2F3L6-F1
#
_cell.length_a   1.000
_cell.length_b   1.000
_cell.length_c   1.000
_cell.angle_alpha   90.00
_cell.angle_beta   90.00
_cell.angle_gamma   90.00
#
_symmetry.space_group_name_H-M   'P 1'
#
loop_
_entity.id
_entity.type
_entity.pdbx_description
1 polymer ?
#
loop_
_entity_poly.entity_id
_entity_poly.type
_entity_poly.pdbx_seq_one_letter_code
_entity_poly.pdbx_strand_id
1 'polypeptide(L)'
;MKITKKFLLIFSAVIFTLGLLGFGIYKYIEDREYQKASPYDVLISDIYANSVTISWKTDVDTASYIKIGKSEKLWGEEERSKFHRIRLQGLKELSEYSFSISDGKRVWQEPLNNSNELKEYVLKEFKFSTTESKEEILLPEVEELNVLPNEIVYIVLEKDGTNQKSEIRSFTANRFGGIAVDVNGFDIGKNGEKAKIKNIEYISAKRENKSLIPILYSSEINCNQNVSNQSFDGLSKDKFAELATRWVAGRGKNYAKECYNDVIYKAKKEGVDPGFALTIWLNESGASNYTQNMSIYGMVEDFGIHGLASVPPQNFSKQIDHFLKLSHSYQCPGLSAWEAWGNIYRWGNCNENDPVKRQVGIDYYKGIENVYGWVTNGRKLPTKVTGLPKSDDGGGDEGGWGNVEGPLCCALKIDNKDEFQGDFENNVAGKTCEQVWVVGRNLYGGKLEYSVEIKDRVAEACEVKYEGVCCQLQNDIKWWPKINCSKAVPNITSNQACKEYANDRACFFREGKYQWLPKSIGNDSVEGVTTQSQCDSRNKLSQYKVSLQKGINFVGFDFSPTYQASTMYASKLIENNPDILLIGNFEGYGWKDLIKKSEKLPFAGNDFFFEQNKGYLIITTDATTIEFDGWRDSSSKYSKLNDGWNLVGGTLYTKSFRASSLIQSLSKENIEVDTIGTWATDLGRFNYRKEEGTNIYGEDIVLKNNEGIFLKNKVK
;
A
#
# COMPACT_ATOMS: atom_id res chain seq x y z
N MET A 1 52.92 -7.95 56.98
CA MET A 1 51.86 -7.10 57.56
C MET A 1 50.84 -8.02 58.25
N LYS A 2 50.73 -8.01 59.59
CA LYS A 2 49.77 -8.87 60.32
C LYS A 2 48.39 -8.21 60.27
N ILE A 3 47.47 -8.75 59.46
CA ILE A 3 46.07 -8.32 59.46
C ILE A 3 45.46 -8.70 60.81
N THR A 4 45.03 -7.70 61.58
CA THR A 4 44.44 -7.94 62.91
C THR A 4 43.01 -8.47 62.74
N LYS A 5 42.54 -9.33 63.66
CA LYS A 5 41.15 -9.83 63.66
C LYS A 5 40.10 -8.70 63.59
N LYS A 6 40.41 -7.53 64.16
CA LYS A 6 39.57 -6.32 64.07
C LYS A 6 39.45 -5.80 62.63
N PHE A 7 40.54 -5.79 61.86
CA PHE A 7 40.50 -5.39 60.45
C PHE A 7 39.65 -6.35 59.60
N LEU A 8 39.74 -7.66 59.87
CA LEU A 8 38.96 -8.68 59.15
C LEU A 8 37.45 -8.55 59.44
N LEU A 9 37.07 -8.26 60.69
CA LEU A 9 35.67 -7.98 61.07
C LEU A 9 35.13 -6.71 60.42
N ILE A 10 35.91 -5.62 60.42
CA ILE A 10 35.53 -4.36 59.77
C ILE A 10 35.39 -4.55 58.26
N PHE A 11 36.33 -5.26 57.62
CA PHE A 11 36.29 -5.56 56.19
C PHE A 11 35.07 -6.39 55.81
N SER A 12 34.76 -7.45 56.57
CA SER A 12 33.55 -8.25 56.36
C SER A 12 32.26 -7.45 56.57
N ALA A 13 32.21 -6.57 57.57
CA ALA A 13 31.05 -5.69 57.80
C ALA A 13 30.85 -4.69 56.65
N VAL A 14 31.95 -4.13 56.11
CA VAL A 14 31.91 -3.23 54.95
C VAL A 14 31.43 -3.96 53.69
N ILE A 15 31.95 -5.16 53.41
CA ILE A 15 31.49 -5.99 52.28
C ILE A 15 30.01 -6.33 52.42
N PHE A 16 29.56 -6.74 53.61
CA PHE A 16 28.15 -7.06 53.84
C PHE A 16 27.25 -5.83 53.65
N THR A 17 27.67 -4.67 54.14
CA THR A 17 26.94 -3.40 53.96
C THR A 17 26.88 -2.98 52.49
N LEU A 18 27.99 -3.10 51.76
CA LEU A 18 28.02 -2.86 50.31
C LEU A 18 27.14 -3.85 49.54
N GLY A 19 27.10 -5.12 49.97
CA GLY A 19 26.21 -6.14 49.42
C GLY A 19 24.72 -5.80 49.62
N LEU A 20 24.34 -5.36 50.83
CA LEU A 20 22.98 -4.91 51.12
C LEU A 20 22.60 -3.65 50.32
N LEU A 21 23.50 -2.68 50.21
CA LEU A 21 23.30 -1.49 49.38
C LEU A 21 23.15 -1.87 47.90
N GLY A 22 24.00 -2.76 47.38
CA GLY A 22 23.91 -3.26 46.01
C GLY A 22 22.58 -3.98 45.74
N PHE A 23 22.13 -4.84 46.66
CA PHE A 23 20.83 -5.50 46.56
C PHE A 23 19.66 -4.51 46.62
N GLY A 24 19.74 -3.50 47.49
CA GLY A 24 18.75 -2.42 47.57
C GLY A 24 18.66 -1.60 46.29
N ILE A 25 19.81 -1.23 45.70
CA ILE A 25 19.86 -0.52 44.40
C ILE A 25 19.29 -1.40 43.29
N TYR A 26 19.65 -2.68 43.24
CA TYR A 26 19.11 -3.63 42.26
C TYR A 26 17.58 -3.72 42.37
N LYS A 27 17.03 -3.89 43.58
CA LYS A 27 15.58 -3.93 43.81
C LYS A 27 14.89 -2.63 43.45
N TYR A 28 15.51 -1.49 43.73
CA TYR A 28 15.00 -0.18 43.34
C TYR A 28 14.96 0.00 41.82
N ILE A 29 16.00 -0.42 41.09
CA ILE A 29 16.01 -0.38 39.62
C ILE A 29 14.91 -1.31 39.07
N GLU A 30 14.81 -2.53 39.60
CA GLU A 30 13.81 -3.52 39.21
C GLU A 30 12.36 -3.00 39.39
N ASP A 31 12.09 -2.31 40.50
CA ASP A 31 10.79 -1.68 40.79
C ASP A 31 10.53 -0.46 39.90
N ARG A 32 11.55 0.35 39.61
CA ARG A 32 11.41 1.49 38.67
C ARG A 32 11.14 1.02 37.24
N GLU A 33 11.76 -0.07 36.81
CA GLU A 33 11.44 -0.72 35.53
C GLU A 33 10.02 -1.29 35.54
N TYR A 34 9.59 -1.90 36.65
CA TYR A 34 8.22 -2.38 36.82
C TYR A 34 7.18 -1.26 36.66
N GLN A 35 7.40 -0.14 37.35
CA GLN A 35 6.50 1.02 37.28
C GLN A 35 6.45 1.62 35.86
N LYS A 36 7.59 1.74 35.19
CA LYS A 36 7.64 2.26 33.81
C LYS A 36 7.00 1.33 32.77
N ALA A 37 7.12 0.02 32.98
CA ALA A 37 6.48 -0.99 32.14
C ALA A 37 4.99 -1.20 32.47
N SER A 38 4.52 -0.65 33.60
CA SER A 38 3.15 -0.85 34.03
C SER A 38 2.14 -0.15 33.11
N PRO A 39 0.99 -0.79 32.86
CA PRO A 39 -0.04 -0.20 32.03
C PRO A 39 -0.73 0.96 32.75
N TYR A 40 -0.96 2.04 32.01
CA TYR A 40 -1.81 3.16 32.42
C TYR A 40 -2.75 3.56 31.28
N ASP A 41 -3.76 4.35 31.61
CA ASP A 41 -4.81 4.79 30.68
C ASP A 41 -5.46 3.61 29.94
N VAL A 42 -5.82 2.58 30.71
CA VAL A 42 -6.43 1.36 30.16
C VAL A 42 -7.88 1.65 29.79
N LEU A 43 -8.18 1.54 28.49
CA LEU A 43 -9.49 1.80 27.91
C LEU A 43 -10.07 0.53 27.29
N ILE A 44 -11.39 0.46 27.32
CA ILE A 44 -12.17 -0.52 26.58
C ILE A 44 -13.02 0.19 25.55
N SER A 45 -12.97 -0.29 24.33
CA SER A 45 -13.68 0.26 23.19
C SER A 45 -14.20 -0.85 22.29
N ASP A 46 -15.13 -0.51 21.41
CA ASP A 46 -15.64 -1.42 20.37
C ASP A 46 -16.15 -2.74 20.96
N ILE A 47 -16.94 -2.66 22.04
CA ILE A 47 -17.60 -3.81 22.65
C ILE A 47 -18.75 -4.25 21.73
N TYR A 48 -18.81 -5.55 21.46
CA TYR A 48 -19.88 -6.22 20.74
C TYR A 48 -20.25 -7.52 21.46
N ALA A 49 -21.20 -8.27 20.90
CA ALA A 49 -21.63 -9.56 21.46
C ALA A 49 -20.50 -10.60 21.58
N ASN A 50 -19.52 -10.58 20.67
CA ASN A 50 -18.45 -11.59 20.64
C ASN A 50 -17.02 -11.01 20.59
N SER A 51 -16.86 -9.68 20.71
CA SER A 51 -15.55 -9.04 20.60
C SER A 51 -15.45 -7.77 21.42
N VAL A 52 -14.22 -7.40 21.76
CA VAL A 52 -13.89 -6.15 22.46
C VAL A 52 -12.49 -5.69 22.07
N THR A 53 -12.23 -4.39 22.10
CA THR A 53 -10.89 -3.83 21.94
C THR A 53 -10.40 -3.22 23.26
N ILE A 54 -9.23 -3.66 23.72
CA ILE A 54 -8.56 -3.15 24.93
C ILE A 54 -7.34 -2.35 24.48
N SER A 55 -7.15 -1.16 25.03
CA SER A 55 -6.01 -0.28 24.71
C SER A 55 -5.36 0.26 25.98
N TRP A 56 -4.03 0.38 26.00
CA TRP A 56 -3.29 0.93 27.14
C TRP A 56 -1.97 1.57 26.71
N LYS A 57 -1.36 2.30 27.64
CA LYS A 57 -0.06 2.95 27.47
C LYS A 57 0.98 2.42 28.46
N THR A 58 2.25 2.52 28.09
CA THR A 58 3.42 2.29 28.96
C THR A 58 4.41 3.44 28.80
N ASP A 59 5.23 3.73 29.82
CA ASP A 59 6.17 4.88 29.76
C ASP A 59 7.38 4.58 28.84
N VAL A 60 7.68 3.29 28.68
CA VAL A 60 8.78 2.75 27.90
C VAL A 60 8.28 1.69 26.93
N ASP A 61 9.02 1.50 25.83
CA ASP A 61 8.70 0.51 24.82
C ASP A 61 8.76 -0.90 25.45
N THR A 62 7.60 -1.52 25.60
CA THR A 62 7.42 -2.79 26.30
C THR A 62 6.58 -3.70 25.43
N ALA A 63 6.90 -4.99 25.33
CA ALA A 63 5.99 -5.95 24.73
C ALA A 63 4.95 -6.30 25.78
N SER A 64 3.65 -6.22 25.46
CA SER A 64 2.62 -6.52 26.43
C SER A 64 1.38 -7.19 25.83
N TYR A 65 0.72 -8.00 26.65
CA TYR A 65 -0.29 -8.97 26.25
C TYR A 65 -1.49 -8.91 27.19
N ILE A 66 -2.64 -9.36 26.70
CA ILE A 66 -3.84 -9.61 27.50
C ILE A 66 -3.94 -11.09 27.87
N LYS A 67 -4.24 -11.36 29.15
CA LYS A 67 -4.70 -12.67 29.66
C LYS A 67 -6.15 -12.57 30.09
N ILE A 68 -7.00 -13.49 29.64
CA ILE A 68 -8.42 -13.55 30.05
C ILE A 68 -8.59 -14.60 31.14
N GLY A 69 -9.19 -14.21 32.26
CA GLY A 69 -9.45 -15.08 33.42
C GLY A 69 -8.17 -15.78 33.91
N LYS A 70 -8.24 -17.11 34.05
CA LYS A 70 -7.11 -17.97 34.45
C LYS A 70 -6.39 -18.62 33.25
N SER A 71 -6.64 -18.14 32.02
CA SER A 71 -6.02 -18.72 30.83
C SER A 71 -4.53 -18.37 30.78
N GLU A 72 -3.70 -19.34 30.39
CA GLU A 72 -2.30 -19.08 30.05
C GLU A 72 -2.12 -18.51 28.64
N LYS A 73 -3.19 -18.44 27.84
CA LYS A 73 -3.13 -17.85 26.50
C LYS A 73 -2.86 -16.35 26.59
N LEU A 74 -1.76 -15.92 25.99
CA LEU A 74 -1.42 -14.52 25.76
C LEU A 74 -2.03 -14.06 24.44
N TRP A 75 -2.74 -12.94 24.48
CA TRP A 75 -3.24 -12.25 23.30
C TRP A 75 -2.41 -10.98 23.10
N GLY A 76 -1.76 -10.81 21.95
CA GLY A 76 -0.92 -9.65 21.63
C GLY A 76 0.26 -10.00 20.74
N GLU A 77 1.09 -9.01 20.46
CA GLU A 77 2.27 -9.11 19.61
C GLU A 77 3.54 -8.89 20.45
N GLU A 78 4.66 -9.48 20.03
CA GLU A 78 5.95 -9.34 20.73
C GLU A 78 6.61 -7.96 20.48
N GLU A 79 6.00 -7.11 19.65
CA GLU A 79 6.51 -5.79 19.34
C GLU A 79 6.53 -4.88 20.59
N ARG A 80 7.66 -4.18 20.77
CA ARG A 80 7.84 -3.24 21.88
C ARG A 80 7.34 -1.87 21.47
N SER A 81 6.31 -1.39 22.16
CA SER A 81 5.69 -0.08 21.93
C SER A 81 5.31 0.57 23.26
N LYS A 82 5.06 1.89 23.23
CA LYS A 82 4.40 2.62 24.33
C LYS A 82 2.89 2.56 24.25
N PHE A 83 2.35 2.23 23.08
CA PHE A 83 0.91 2.21 22.81
C PHE A 83 0.52 0.81 22.37
N HIS A 84 -0.48 0.27 23.06
CA HIS A 84 -0.93 -1.10 22.89
C HIS A 84 -2.42 -1.10 22.59
N ARG A 85 -2.82 -1.92 21.61
CA ARG A 85 -4.22 -2.08 21.22
C ARG A 85 -4.46 -3.51 20.77
N ILE A 86 -5.37 -4.20 21.43
CA ILE A 86 -5.67 -5.62 21.17
C ILE A 86 -7.17 -5.80 21.01
N ARG A 87 -7.56 -6.44 19.90
CA ARG A 87 -8.94 -6.88 19.69
C ARG A 87 -9.08 -8.35 20.05
N LEU A 88 -9.94 -8.64 21.02
CA LEU A 88 -10.35 -9.99 21.40
C LEU A 88 -11.58 -10.38 20.60
N GLN A 89 -11.65 -11.63 20.12
CA GLN A 89 -12.76 -12.17 19.33
C GLN A 89 -13.12 -13.58 19.82
N GLY A 90 -14.33 -14.05 19.49
CA GLY A 90 -14.83 -15.37 19.91
C GLY A 90 -15.29 -15.40 21.36
N LEU A 91 -15.71 -14.24 21.89
CA LEU A 91 -16.31 -14.12 23.21
C LEU A 91 -17.78 -14.55 23.17
N LYS A 92 -18.30 -14.97 24.32
CA LYS A 92 -19.72 -15.28 24.49
C LYS A 92 -20.51 -14.01 24.67
N GLU A 93 -21.69 -13.98 24.07
CA GLU A 93 -22.68 -12.92 24.24
C GLU A 93 -23.14 -12.78 25.70
N LEU A 94 -23.50 -11.57 26.12
CA LEU A 94 -24.01 -11.24 27.45
C LEU A 94 -23.18 -11.85 28.61
N SER A 95 -21.86 -11.86 28.45
CA SER A 95 -20.94 -12.51 29.38
C SER A 95 -19.94 -11.52 29.96
N GLU A 96 -19.70 -11.63 31.26
CA GLU A 96 -18.69 -10.84 31.97
C GLU A 96 -17.32 -11.53 31.92
N TYR A 97 -16.28 -10.74 31.66
CA TYR A 97 -14.90 -11.18 31.59
C TYR A 97 -14.03 -10.35 32.52
N SER A 98 -13.12 -11.01 33.23
CA SER A 98 -11.96 -10.37 33.84
C SER A 98 -10.72 -10.62 33.00
N PHE A 99 -9.81 -9.66 32.97
CA PHE A 99 -8.55 -9.77 32.27
C PHE A 99 -7.39 -9.20 33.08
N SER A 100 -6.17 -9.49 32.63
CA SER A 100 -4.95 -8.90 33.16
C SER A 100 -3.99 -8.57 32.03
N ILE A 101 -3.12 -7.59 32.26
CA ILE A 101 -2.08 -7.19 31.31
C ILE A 101 -0.78 -7.84 31.77
N SER A 102 0.05 -8.31 30.84
CA SER A 102 1.33 -8.96 31.16
C SER A 102 2.41 -8.52 30.18
N ASP A 103 3.66 -8.39 30.64
CA ASP A 103 4.83 -8.18 29.78
C ASP A 103 5.53 -9.52 29.41
N GLY A 104 4.85 -10.64 29.69
CA GLY A 104 5.37 -12.00 29.57
C GLY A 104 6.11 -12.51 30.82
N LYS A 105 6.52 -11.64 31.73
CA LYS A 105 7.18 -12.01 33.01
C LYS A 105 6.33 -11.68 34.22
N ARG A 106 5.66 -10.53 34.18
CA ARG A 106 4.87 -9.94 35.25
C ARG A 106 3.43 -9.75 34.79
N VAL A 107 2.52 -9.61 35.73
CA VAL A 107 1.08 -9.50 35.48
C VAL A 107 0.50 -8.37 36.33
N TRP A 108 -0.26 -7.49 35.69
CA TRP A 108 -1.00 -6.40 36.30
C TRP A 108 -2.51 -6.70 36.24
N GLN A 109 -3.18 -6.61 37.39
CA GLN A 109 -4.62 -6.83 37.54
C GLN A 109 -5.42 -5.52 37.56
N GLU A 110 -4.73 -4.39 37.71
CA GLU A 110 -5.28 -3.04 37.76
C GLU A 110 -4.20 -2.05 37.25
N PRO A 111 -4.60 -0.85 36.80
CA PRO A 111 -3.64 0.16 36.37
C PRO A 111 -2.97 0.80 37.60
N LEU A 112 -1.65 0.97 37.56
CA LEU A 112 -0.90 1.58 38.68
C LEU A 112 -1.02 3.11 38.72
N ASN A 113 -1.20 3.73 37.55
CA ASN A 113 -1.39 5.16 37.39
C ASN A 113 -2.35 5.40 36.23
N ASN A 114 -2.97 6.57 36.19
CA ASN A 114 -3.76 7.04 35.05
C ASN A 114 -3.53 8.56 34.89
N SER A 115 -3.62 9.05 33.66
CA SER A 115 -3.60 10.47 33.38
C SER A 115 -4.89 11.14 33.88
N ASN A 116 -4.76 12.41 34.27
CA ASN A 116 -5.92 13.19 34.71
C ASN A 116 -6.92 13.46 33.57
N GLU A 117 -6.44 13.48 32.32
CA GLU A 117 -7.24 13.81 31.13
C GLU A 117 -8.28 12.72 30.83
N LEU A 118 -7.98 11.45 31.10
CA LEU A 118 -8.85 10.30 30.78
C LEU A 118 -9.52 9.68 32.00
N LYS A 119 -9.41 10.32 33.17
CA LYS A 119 -9.82 9.75 34.47
C LYS A 119 -11.26 9.21 34.51
N GLU A 120 -12.16 9.76 33.70
CA GLU A 120 -13.57 9.32 33.61
C GLU A 120 -13.81 8.11 32.71
N TYR A 121 -12.86 7.76 31.84
CA TYR A 121 -12.99 6.71 30.82
C TYR A 121 -12.11 5.48 31.09
N VAL A 122 -11.05 5.66 31.87
CA VAL A 122 -10.11 4.59 32.23
C VAL A 122 -10.74 3.59 33.20
N LEU A 123 -10.44 2.32 32.99
CA LEU A 123 -10.88 1.26 33.88
C LEU A 123 -10.25 1.40 35.26
N LYS A 124 -11.06 1.20 36.29
CA LYS A 124 -10.58 1.00 37.67
C LYS A 124 -10.22 -0.47 37.93
N GLU A 125 -11.00 -1.37 37.35
CA GLU A 125 -10.79 -2.81 37.40
C GLU A 125 -10.76 -3.36 35.97
N PHE A 126 -9.88 -4.33 35.71
CA PHE A 126 -9.77 -4.98 34.40
C PHE A 126 -10.88 -5.99 34.17
N LYS A 127 -12.09 -5.45 33.92
CA LYS A 127 -13.31 -6.21 33.63
C LYS A 127 -14.11 -5.54 32.51
N PHE A 128 -14.89 -6.35 31.79
CA PHE A 128 -15.87 -5.88 30.81
C PHE A 128 -17.00 -6.90 30.64
N SER A 129 -18.10 -6.47 30.04
CA SER A 129 -19.21 -7.34 29.63
C SER A 129 -19.44 -7.20 28.14
N THR A 130 -19.67 -8.31 27.45
CA THR A 130 -20.13 -8.29 26.05
C THR A 130 -21.60 -7.88 25.98
N THR A 131 -22.02 -7.32 24.85
CA THR A 131 -23.40 -6.85 24.65
C THR A 131 -24.30 -7.96 24.10
N GLU A 132 -25.59 -7.68 23.97
CA GLU A 132 -26.50 -8.48 23.14
C GLU A 132 -26.21 -8.25 21.65
N SER A 133 -26.50 -9.25 20.83
CA SER A 133 -26.43 -9.22 19.37
C SER A 133 -27.61 -8.42 18.81
N LYS A 134 -27.31 -7.49 17.90
CA LYS A 134 -28.35 -6.67 17.27
C LYS A 134 -29.11 -7.50 16.24
N GLU A 135 -30.40 -7.72 16.48
CA GLU A 135 -31.30 -8.38 15.53
C GLU A 135 -31.66 -7.48 14.35
N GLU A 136 -31.86 -6.18 14.61
CA GLU A 136 -32.30 -5.22 13.61
C GLU A 136 -31.12 -4.53 12.90
N ILE A 137 -31.21 -4.40 11.58
CA ILE A 137 -30.31 -3.58 10.78
C ILE A 137 -30.89 -2.16 10.74
N LEU A 138 -30.12 -1.19 11.23
CA LEU A 138 -30.45 0.23 11.13
C LEU A 138 -29.64 0.86 10.02
N LEU A 139 -30.22 1.81 9.29
CA LEU A 139 -29.47 2.63 8.34
C LEU A 139 -28.48 3.53 9.11
N PRO A 140 -27.31 3.83 8.52
CA PRO A 140 -26.31 4.62 9.19
C PRO A 140 -26.74 6.08 9.22
N GLU A 141 -26.55 6.73 10.37
CA GLU A 141 -26.67 8.18 10.49
C GLU A 141 -25.25 8.73 10.68
N VAL A 142 -24.69 9.33 9.62
CA VAL A 142 -23.26 9.59 9.56
C VAL A 142 -22.92 11.05 9.83
N GLU A 143 -22.18 11.29 10.91
CA GLU A 143 -21.54 12.57 11.20
C GLU A 143 -20.07 12.59 10.78
N GLU A 144 -19.59 13.76 10.34
CA GLU A 144 -18.18 13.96 9.99
C GLU A 144 -17.42 14.54 11.18
N LEU A 145 -16.29 13.93 11.52
CA LEU A 145 -15.32 14.48 12.46
C LEU A 145 -13.99 14.75 11.74
N ASN A 146 -13.40 15.91 12.02
CA ASN A 146 -12.11 16.31 11.44
C ASN A 146 -11.04 16.37 12.55
N VAL A 147 -10.00 15.55 12.38
CA VAL A 147 -8.86 15.39 13.29
C VAL A 147 -7.57 15.38 12.47
N LEU A 148 -6.44 15.02 13.07
CA LEU A 148 -5.20 14.90 12.31
C LEU A 148 -5.22 13.65 11.41
N PRO A 149 -4.57 13.69 10.23
CA PRO A 149 -4.48 12.55 9.32
C PRO A 149 -3.93 11.28 9.96
N ASN A 150 -4.53 10.13 9.60
CA ASN A 150 -4.08 8.78 10.00
C ASN A 150 -4.02 8.55 11.52
N GLU A 151 -4.69 9.38 12.33
CA GLU A 151 -4.77 9.17 13.77
C GLU A 151 -5.91 8.20 14.15
N ILE A 152 -5.67 7.39 15.18
CA ILE A 152 -6.74 6.63 15.83
C ILE A 152 -7.33 7.53 16.92
N VAL A 153 -8.63 7.77 16.84
CA VAL A 153 -9.38 8.53 17.82
C VAL A 153 -10.42 7.67 18.51
N TYR A 154 -10.74 8.06 19.74
CA TYR A 154 -11.72 7.39 20.56
C TYR A 154 -12.87 8.36 20.77
N ILE A 155 -14.08 7.88 20.55
CA ILE A 155 -15.27 8.69 20.49
C ILE A 155 -16.29 8.13 21.48
N VAL A 156 -16.93 9.05 22.19
CA VAL A 156 -18.15 8.79 22.97
C VAL A 156 -19.24 9.74 22.48
N LEU A 157 -20.49 9.29 22.58
CA LEU A 157 -21.65 10.15 22.49
C LEU A 157 -22.04 10.60 23.90
N GLU A 158 -22.22 11.91 24.08
CA GLU A 158 -22.76 12.49 25.32
C GLU A 158 -24.16 13.03 25.03
N LYS A 159 -25.14 12.62 25.84
CA LYS A 159 -26.52 13.07 25.69
C LYS A 159 -26.68 14.48 26.26
N ASP A 160 -27.16 15.42 25.44
CA ASP A 160 -27.29 16.84 25.80
C ASP A 160 -28.05 17.04 27.11
N GLY A 161 -27.44 17.79 28.05
CA GLY A 161 -28.07 18.10 29.34
C GLY A 161 -28.05 16.97 30.38
N THR A 162 -27.41 15.83 30.09
CA THR A 162 -27.24 14.71 31.03
C THR A 162 -25.76 14.31 31.19
N ASN A 163 -25.42 13.58 32.25
CA ASN A 163 -24.10 12.93 32.39
C ASN A 163 -24.06 11.52 31.77
N GLN A 164 -25.06 11.16 30.96
CA GLN A 164 -25.12 9.84 30.32
C GLN A 164 -24.22 9.82 29.08
N LYS A 165 -23.35 8.81 29.01
CA LYS A 165 -22.39 8.60 27.93
C LYS A 165 -22.58 7.22 27.32
N SER A 166 -22.36 7.11 26.02
CA SER A 166 -22.26 5.81 25.36
C SER A 166 -20.98 5.07 25.77
N GLU A 167 -20.89 3.81 25.35
CA GLU A 167 -19.61 3.11 25.26
C GLU A 167 -18.63 3.83 24.33
N ILE A 168 -17.34 3.58 24.52
CA ILE A 168 -16.26 4.14 23.70
C ILE A 168 -16.14 3.35 22.41
N ARG A 169 -16.03 4.04 21.28
CA ARG A 169 -15.72 3.44 19.98
C ARG A 169 -14.45 4.04 19.40
N SER A 170 -13.68 3.23 18.69
CA SER A 170 -12.44 3.69 18.06
C SER A 170 -12.59 3.81 16.55
N PHE A 171 -12.01 4.87 15.99
CA PHE A 171 -12.04 5.17 14.57
C PHE A 171 -10.65 5.61 14.12
N THR A 172 -10.25 5.21 12.92
CA THR A 172 -9.04 5.71 12.28
C THR A 172 -9.42 6.82 11.31
N ALA A 173 -8.79 7.98 11.43
CA ALA A 173 -8.92 9.08 10.48
C ALA A 173 -8.22 8.73 9.17
N ASN A 174 -8.81 9.14 8.06
CA ASN A 174 -8.16 8.96 6.77
C ASN A 174 -6.93 9.87 6.61
N ARG A 175 -6.24 9.77 5.48
CA ARG A 175 -5.05 10.58 5.15
C ARG A 175 -5.31 12.10 5.08
N PHE A 176 -6.57 12.53 5.13
CA PHE A 176 -6.97 13.94 5.16
C PHE A 176 -7.47 14.37 6.54
N GLY A 177 -7.54 13.47 7.52
CA GLY A 177 -8.05 13.74 8.86
C GLY A 177 -9.56 13.56 9.01
N GLY A 178 -10.27 13.06 7.99
CA GLY A 178 -11.72 12.92 7.99
C GLY A 178 -12.18 11.56 8.51
N ILE A 179 -13.17 11.56 9.40
CA ILE A 179 -13.82 10.36 9.95
C ILE A 179 -15.32 10.43 9.67
N ALA A 180 -15.88 9.30 9.22
CA ALA A 180 -17.32 9.09 9.11
C ALA A 180 -17.81 8.24 10.30
N VAL A 181 -18.61 8.83 11.18
CA VAL A 181 -19.10 8.21 12.42
C VAL A 181 -20.58 7.87 12.27
N ASP A 182 -20.94 6.60 12.31
CA ASP A 182 -22.34 6.17 12.43
C ASP A 182 -22.83 6.33 13.87
N VAL A 183 -23.69 7.32 14.12
CA VAL A 183 -24.22 7.61 15.46
C VAL A 183 -25.17 6.52 15.95
N ASN A 184 -25.87 5.83 15.04
CA ASN A 184 -26.73 4.67 15.38
C ASN A 184 -25.91 3.43 15.79
N GLY A 185 -24.60 3.47 15.55
CA GLY A 185 -23.67 2.49 16.07
C GLY A 185 -23.64 2.47 17.60
N PHE A 186 -23.83 3.61 18.26
CA PHE A 186 -23.73 3.75 19.72
C PHE A 186 -25.04 3.40 20.42
N ASP A 187 -24.95 2.77 21.59
CA ASP A 187 -26.10 2.60 22.48
C ASP A 187 -26.11 3.74 23.51
N ILE A 188 -27.05 4.68 23.36
CA ILE A 188 -27.24 5.81 24.29
C ILE A 188 -28.68 5.93 24.81
N GLY A 189 -29.49 4.86 24.67
CA GLY A 189 -30.90 4.84 25.06
C GLY A 189 -31.82 5.56 24.07
N LYS A 190 -32.96 4.94 23.76
CA LYS A 190 -33.88 5.25 22.64
C LYS A 190 -34.68 6.56 22.73
N ASN A 191 -34.23 7.56 23.49
CA ASN A 191 -34.94 8.83 23.58
C ASN A 191 -34.23 9.86 22.72
N GLY A 192 -34.82 10.18 21.56
CA GLY A 192 -34.34 11.04 20.46
C GLY A 192 -33.98 12.49 20.82
N GLU A 193 -33.18 12.66 21.87
CA GLU A 193 -32.45 13.86 22.20
C GLU A 193 -31.10 13.83 21.46
N LYS A 194 -30.65 15.01 21.03
CA LYS A 194 -29.39 15.16 20.28
C LYS A 194 -28.23 14.72 21.16
N ALA A 195 -27.48 13.72 20.71
CA ALA A 195 -26.21 13.34 21.31
C ALA A 195 -25.09 14.11 20.59
N LYS A 196 -24.08 14.55 21.34
CA LYS A 196 -22.90 15.20 20.78
C LYS A 196 -21.74 14.23 20.74
N ILE A 197 -21.06 14.20 19.59
CA ILE A 197 -19.78 13.51 19.43
C ILE A 197 -18.73 14.22 20.27
N LYS A 198 -18.03 13.47 21.12
CA LYS A 198 -16.86 13.93 21.85
C LYS A 198 -15.67 13.04 21.56
N ASN A 199 -14.62 13.65 21.02
CA ASN A 199 -13.29 13.04 20.91
C ASN A 199 -12.61 13.08 22.28
N ILE A 200 -12.14 11.93 22.77
CA ILE A 200 -11.41 11.85 24.04
C ILE A 200 -9.87 11.91 23.86
N GLU A 201 -9.38 12.27 22.66
CA GLU A 201 -7.97 12.57 22.30
C GLU A 201 -6.93 11.57 22.88
N TYR A 202 -7.20 10.26 22.75
CA TYR A 202 -6.35 9.23 23.34
C TYR A 202 -4.94 9.17 22.71
N ILE A 203 -4.83 9.43 21.41
CA ILE A 203 -3.60 9.43 20.62
C ILE A 203 -3.54 10.76 19.88
N SER A 204 -3.01 11.79 20.52
CA SER A 204 -2.70 13.07 19.88
C SER A 204 -1.20 13.30 19.99
N ALA A 205 -0.52 13.38 18.85
CA ALA A 205 0.87 13.80 18.78
C ALA A 205 1.03 15.28 19.20
N LYS A 206 1.01 15.58 20.51
CA LYS A 206 1.38 16.93 20.98
C LYS A 206 2.90 17.09 21.05
N ARG A 207 3.49 17.70 20.03
CA ARG A 207 4.38 18.86 20.19
C ARG A 207 4.25 19.84 19.02
N GLU A 208 3.87 21.05 19.40
CA GLU A 208 3.95 22.35 18.72
C GLU A 208 2.99 22.68 17.57
N ASN A 209 2.00 23.50 17.92
CA ASN A 209 1.27 24.35 17.00
C ASN A 209 2.22 25.29 16.25
N LYS A 210 2.29 25.13 14.93
CA LYS A 210 1.98 26.22 14.00
C LYS A 210 1.08 25.69 12.91
N SER A 211 -0.22 25.91 13.11
CA SER A 211 -1.15 26.02 11.99
C SER A 211 -0.63 27.10 11.05
N LEU A 212 -0.36 26.69 9.81
CA LEU A 212 -0.53 27.44 8.56
C LEU A 212 -0.10 26.48 7.44
N ILE A 213 -0.93 25.46 7.17
CA ILE A 213 -0.93 24.86 5.83
C ILE A 213 -2.15 25.48 5.14
N PRO A 214 -1.99 26.54 4.33
CA PRO A 214 -2.96 26.79 3.29
C PRO A 214 -2.90 25.58 2.37
N ILE A 215 -3.93 24.75 2.42
CA ILE A 215 -4.19 23.74 1.40
C ILE A 215 -4.46 24.52 0.11
N LEU A 216 -3.43 24.63 -0.73
CA LEU A 216 -3.53 25.09 -2.10
C LEU A 216 -3.51 23.85 -2.99
N TYR A 217 -4.70 23.36 -3.34
CA TYR A 217 -4.86 22.49 -4.49
C TYR A 217 -4.86 23.34 -5.76
N SER A 218 -3.80 23.23 -6.56
CA SER A 218 -3.82 23.42 -8.02
C SER A 218 -2.58 22.73 -8.57
N SER A 219 -2.54 22.02 -9.68
CA SER A 219 -3.53 21.54 -10.65
C SER A 219 -2.79 20.42 -11.40
N GLU A 220 -3.51 19.44 -11.92
CA GLU A 220 -3.01 18.26 -12.64
C GLU A 220 -1.77 18.53 -13.53
N ILE A 221 -0.74 17.68 -13.38
CA ILE A 221 0.41 17.67 -14.28
C ILE A 221 -0.08 17.46 -15.73
N ASN A 222 0.37 18.28 -16.67
CA ASN A 222 -0.15 18.28 -18.05
C ASN A 222 0.75 17.51 -19.04
N CYS A 223 1.49 16.51 -18.57
CA CYS A 223 2.15 15.55 -19.43
C CYS A 223 1.11 14.58 -20.04
N ASN A 224 1.44 14.01 -21.19
CA ASN A 224 0.63 12.97 -21.80
C ASN A 224 0.85 11.63 -21.10
N GLN A 225 -0.02 11.32 -20.13
CA GLN A 225 0.07 10.08 -19.35
C GLN A 225 -0.37 8.83 -20.15
N ASN A 226 -0.96 9.02 -21.33
CA ASN A 226 -1.41 7.93 -22.22
C ASN A 226 -0.31 7.47 -23.19
N VAL A 227 0.90 8.01 -23.09
CA VAL A 227 2.04 7.54 -23.89
C VAL A 227 2.35 6.10 -23.51
N SER A 228 2.37 5.23 -24.52
CA SER A 228 2.72 3.81 -24.40
C SER A 228 4.09 3.65 -23.74
N ASN A 229 4.33 2.49 -23.12
CA ASN A 229 5.57 2.25 -22.42
C ASN A 229 6.77 2.49 -23.31
N GLN A 230 7.66 3.38 -22.87
CA GLN A 230 8.84 3.75 -23.63
C GLN A 230 10.05 3.00 -23.09
N SER A 231 10.74 2.27 -23.95
CA SER A 231 12.05 1.70 -23.63
C SER A 231 13.15 2.71 -23.98
N PHE A 232 14.16 2.80 -23.12
CA PHE A 232 15.44 3.42 -23.44
C PHE A 232 16.52 2.74 -22.60
N ASP A 233 17.77 2.90 -22.98
CA ASP A 233 18.92 2.32 -22.29
C ASP A 233 19.24 3.09 -20.98
N GLY A 234 18.46 2.85 -19.93
CA GLY A 234 18.61 3.51 -18.63
C GLY A 234 17.74 2.93 -17.50
N LEU A 235 17.52 3.69 -16.44
CA LEU A 235 16.63 3.29 -15.35
C LEU A 235 15.21 3.07 -15.88
N SER A 236 14.55 2.00 -15.41
CA SER A 236 13.13 1.81 -15.70
C SER A 236 12.28 2.90 -15.04
N LYS A 237 11.04 3.06 -15.52
CA LYS A 237 10.03 3.98 -14.97
C LYS A 237 9.97 3.94 -13.44
N ASP A 238 9.86 2.76 -12.85
CA ASP A 238 9.74 2.60 -11.40
C ASP A 238 11.05 2.95 -10.67
N LYS A 239 12.21 2.53 -11.19
CA LYS A 239 13.51 2.89 -10.60
C LYS A 239 13.79 4.39 -10.67
N PHE A 240 13.38 5.04 -11.76
CA PHE A 240 13.46 6.48 -11.89
C PHE A 240 12.51 7.19 -10.91
N ALA A 241 11.28 6.68 -10.73
CA ALA A 241 10.34 7.22 -9.75
C ALA A 241 10.81 7.06 -8.30
N GLU A 242 11.45 5.94 -7.95
CA GLU A 242 12.10 5.76 -6.65
C GLU A 242 13.27 6.72 -6.45
N LEU A 243 14.09 6.92 -7.49
CA LEU A 243 15.17 7.89 -7.47
C LEU A 243 14.61 9.31 -7.24
N ALA A 244 13.55 9.69 -7.95
CA ALA A 244 12.86 10.97 -7.76
C ALA A 244 12.26 11.11 -6.36
N THR A 245 11.68 10.04 -5.81
CA THR A 245 11.13 10.03 -4.44
C THR A 245 12.22 10.29 -3.39
N ARG A 246 13.39 9.64 -3.53
CA ARG A 246 14.54 9.93 -2.66
C ARG A 246 15.11 11.33 -2.89
N TRP A 247 15.10 11.80 -4.14
CA TRP A 247 15.58 13.13 -4.53
C TRP A 247 14.80 14.25 -3.83
N VAL A 248 13.47 14.14 -3.82
CA VAL A 248 12.60 15.12 -3.16
C VAL A 248 12.57 14.96 -1.64
N ALA A 249 12.91 13.79 -1.11
CA ALA A 249 13.05 13.51 0.32
C ALA A 249 11.83 13.98 1.16
N GLY A 250 10.62 13.69 0.68
CA GLY A 250 9.36 14.08 1.32
C GLY A 250 8.94 15.54 1.13
N ARG A 251 9.71 16.35 0.40
CA ARG A 251 9.29 17.70 -0.02
C ARG A 251 8.30 17.55 -1.17
N GLY A 252 7.00 17.69 -0.94
CA GLY A 252 5.99 17.63 -2.01
C GLY A 252 5.87 16.26 -2.72
N LYS A 253 5.19 16.27 -3.86
CA LYS A 253 4.93 15.15 -4.78
C LYS A 253 5.68 15.36 -6.10
N ASN A 254 6.53 14.40 -6.46
CA ASN A 254 7.09 14.28 -7.81
C ASN A 254 6.09 13.60 -8.76
N TYR A 255 6.20 13.87 -10.06
CA TYR A 255 5.38 13.26 -11.12
C TYR A 255 6.19 12.34 -12.04
N ALA A 256 7.28 11.76 -11.51
CA ALA A 256 8.14 10.84 -12.24
C ALA A 256 7.34 9.66 -12.81
N LYS A 257 6.41 9.10 -12.03
CA LYS A 257 5.62 7.94 -12.45
C LYS A 257 4.56 8.31 -13.50
N GLU A 258 4.03 9.51 -13.46
CA GLU A 258 3.02 9.99 -14.39
C GLU A 258 3.63 10.36 -15.75
N CYS A 259 4.76 11.05 -15.76
CA CYS A 259 5.26 11.70 -16.98
C CYS A 259 6.49 11.06 -17.62
N TYR A 260 7.10 10.04 -17.00
CA TYR A 260 8.33 9.40 -17.50
C TYR A 260 8.23 8.95 -18.98
N ASN A 261 7.13 8.32 -19.37
CA ASN A 261 6.95 7.88 -20.76
C ASN A 261 6.83 9.07 -21.72
N ASP A 262 6.14 10.14 -21.31
CA ASP A 262 6.00 11.35 -22.12
C ASP A 262 7.36 12.05 -22.32
N VAL A 263 8.21 12.09 -21.30
CA VAL A 263 9.58 12.62 -21.41
C VAL A 263 10.37 11.85 -22.48
N ILE A 264 10.37 10.51 -22.41
CA ILE A 264 11.13 9.69 -23.36
C ILE A 264 10.56 9.81 -24.76
N TYR A 265 9.23 9.76 -24.90
CA TYR A 265 8.56 9.86 -26.18
C TYR A 265 8.90 11.18 -26.87
N LYS A 266 8.75 12.31 -26.18
CA LYS A 266 9.06 13.62 -26.73
C LYS A 266 10.55 13.75 -27.05
N ALA A 267 11.44 13.23 -26.20
CA ALA A 267 12.88 13.24 -26.45
C ALA A 267 13.24 12.47 -27.72
N LYS A 268 12.76 11.22 -27.88
CA LYS A 268 12.96 10.42 -29.10
C LYS A 268 12.40 11.11 -30.34
N LYS A 269 11.20 11.69 -30.24
CA LYS A 269 10.54 12.40 -31.34
C LYS A 269 11.38 13.59 -31.82
N GLU A 270 12.06 14.28 -30.90
CA GLU A 270 12.91 15.42 -31.24
C GLU A 270 14.38 15.05 -31.49
N GLY A 271 14.74 13.76 -31.42
CA GLY A 271 16.11 13.30 -31.63
C GLY A 271 17.04 13.74 -30.51
N VAL A 272 16.51 13.83 -29.29
CA VAL A 272 17.22 14.13 -28.04
C VAL A 272 17.37 12.85 -27.23
N ASP A 273 18.52 12.66 -26.59
CA ASP A 273 18.76 11.50 -25.73
C ASP A 273 17.77 11.47 -24.55
N PRO A 274 16.93 10.41 -24.42
CA PRO A 274 15.97 10.31 -23.33
C PRO A 274 16.63 10.26 -21.95
N GLY A 275 17.82 9.67 -21.84
CA GLY A 275 18.56 9.65 -20.58
C GLY A 275 18.89 11.06 -20.11
N PHE A 276 19.36 11.89 -21.04
CA PHE A 276 19.69 13.29 -20.77
C PHE A 276 18.45 14.12 -20.38
N ALA A 277 17.32 13.95 -21.09
CA ALA A 277 16.08 14.64 -20.75
C ALA A 277 15.58 14.29 -19.34
N LEU A 278 15.59 13.01 -18.97
CA LEU A 278 15.24 12.54 -17.63
C LEU A 278 16.19 13.05 -16.55
N THR A 279 17.50 13.15 -16.85
CA THR A 279 18.49 13.73 -15.94
C THR A 279 18.20 15.18 -15.61
N ILE A 280 17.96 16.01 -16.63
CA ILE A 280 17.65 17.44 -16.44
C ILE A 280 16.36 17.60 -15.63
N TRP A 281 15.32 16.84 -16.00
CA TRP A 281 14.03 16.86 -15.30
C TRP A 281 14.15 16.53 -13.82
N LEU A 282 14.91 15.48 -13.48
CA LEU A 282 15.13 15.08 -12.10
C LEU A 282 15.94 16.14 -11.34
N ASN A 283 17.03 16.62 -11.95
CA ASN A 283 17.99 17.49 -11.28
C ASN A 283 17.41 18.87 -10.95
N GLU A 284 16.59 19.44 -11.83
CA GLU A 284 16.09 20.81 -11.66
C GLU A 284 14.86 20.90 -10.77
N SER A 285 13.91 19.98 -10.95
CA SER A 285 12.59 20.11 -10.34
C SER A 285 12.17 18.90 -9.51
N GLY A 286 13.05 17.90 -9.35
CA GLY A 286 12.69 16.64 -8.71
C GLY A 286 11.56 15.93 -9.45
N ALA A 287 11.59 15.97 -10.79
CA ALA A 287 10.54 15.46 -11.67
C ALA A 287 9.20 16.20 -11.48
N SER A 288 9.21 17.51 -11.72
CA SER A 288 8.06 18.42 -11.69
C SER A 288 7.36 18.50 -10.33
N ASN A 289 8.11 18.61 -9.24
CA ASN A 289 7.60 18.67 -7.87
C ASN A 289 6.83 19.97 -7.53
N TYR A 290 5.79 20.30 -8.30
CA TYR A 290 5.06 21.57 -8.23
C TYR A 290 4.27 21.77 -6.94
N THR A 291 4.04 20.69 -6.20
CA THR A 291 3.36 20.71 -4.90
C THR A 291 4.30 21.04 -3.74
N GLN A 292 5.59 21.28 -4.02
CA GLN A 292 6.55 21.75 -3.04
C GLN A 292 6.16 23.14 -2.51
N ASN A 293 6.45 23.40 -1.24
CA ASN A 293 6.09 24.67 -0.60
C ASN A 293 6.82 25.86 -1.24
N MET A 294 6.08 26.62 -2.05
CA MET A 294 6.58 27.75 -2.83
C MET A 294 7.16 28.87 -1.97
N SER A 295 6.66 29.07 -0.74
CA SER A 295 7.17 30.15 0.14
C SER A 295 8.56 29.85 0.71
N ILE A 296 8.96 28.57 0.72
CA ILE A 296 10.26 28.11 1.22
C ILE A 296 11.25 27.91 0.08
N TYR A 297 10.78 27.37 -1.06
CA TYR A 297 11.65 26.88 -2.12
C TYR A 297 11.52 27.61 -3.45
N GLY A 298 10.63 28.59 -3.55
CA GLY A 298 10.33 29.31 -4.79
C GLY A 298 9.40 28.54 -5.72
N MET A 299 9.07 29.18 -6.84
CA MET A 299 8.28 28.57 -7.90
C MET A 299 9.12 27.52 -8.62
N VAL A 300 8.60 26.29 -8.70
CA VAL A 300 9.30 25.18 -9.37
C VAL A 300 9.17 25.34 -10.88
N GLU A 301 10.32 25.31 -11.53
CA GLU A 301 10.49 25.39 -12.99
C GLU A 301 11.24 24.14 -13.45
N ASP A 302 10.91 23.65 -14.65
CA ASP A 302 11.59 22.52 -15.28
C ASP A 302 12.35 22.97 -16.51
N PHE A 303 13.42 22.25 -16.82
CA PHE A 303 14.16 22.31 -18.08
C PHE A 303 14.66 23.71 -18.47
N GLY A 304 15.18 24.46 -17.50
CA GLY A 304 15.96 25.68 -17.74
C GLY A 304 15.16 26.87 -18.26
N ILE A 305 13.85 26.94 -17.99
CA ILE A 305 12.94 27.97 -18.53
C ILE A 305 12.96 29.31 -17.80
N HIS A 306 13.84 29.47 -16.80
CA HIS A 306 13.85 30.63 -15.92
C HIS A 306 13.85 31.96 -16.68
N GLY A 307 12.89 32.83 -16.38
CA GLY A 307 12.79 34.17 -16.99
C GLY A 307 12.14 34.22 -18.39
N LEU A 308 11.63 33.10 -18.92
CA LEU A 308 10.95 33.08 -20.21
C LEU A 308 9.44 33.35 -20.08
N ALA A 309 9.01 34.55 -20.46
CA ALA A 309 7.59 34.91 -20.44
C ALA A 309 6.69 34.03 -21.36
N SER A 310 7.26 33.42 -22.41
CA SER A 310 6.53 32.58 -23.36
C SER A 310 6.34 31.13 -22.90
N VAL A 311 7.06 30.69 -21.85
CA VAL A 311 7.01 29.33 -21.32
C VAL A 311 6.63 29.41 -19.84
N PRO A 312 5.35 29.21 -19.49
CA PRO A 312 4.91 29.39 -18.11
C PRO A 312 5.51 28.33 -17.19
N PRO A 313 5.93 28.72 -15.95
CA PRO A 313 6.27 27.76 -14.90
C PRO A 313 5.13 26.77 -14.62
N GLN A 314 5.48 25.60 -14.11
CA GLN A 314 4.53 24.52 -13.78
C GLN A 314 3.67 24.01 -14.94
N ASN A 315 4.11 24.24 -16.18
CA ASN A 315 3.50 23.71 -17.38
C ASN A 315 4.47 22.71 -18.04
N PHE A 316 4.48 21.48 -17.55
CA PHE A 316 5.38 20.42 -18.00
C PHE A 316 5.48 20.36 -19.52
N SER A 317 4.34 20.31 -20.22
CA SER A 317 4.33 20.15 -21.68
C SER A 317 5.02 21.31 -22.40
N LYS A 318 4.76 22.56 -22.04
CA LYS A 318 5.43 23.71 -22.68
C LYS A 318 6.92 23.80 -22.31
N GLN A 319 7.27 23.42 -21.08
CA GLN A 319 8.66 23.47 -20.60
C GLN A 319 9.53 22.42 -21.30
N ILE A 320 9.06 21.17 -21.40
CA ILE A 320 9.80 20.12 -22.12
C ILE A 320 9.86 20.41 -23.63
N ASP A 321 8.78 20.90 -24.25
CA ASP A 321 8.77 21.23 -25.68
C ASP A 321 9.74 22.37 -26.02
N HIS A 322 10.01 23.28 -25.07
CA HIS A 322 11.04 24.30 -25.20
C HIS A 322 12.44 23.70 -25.11
N PHE A 323 12.69 22.91 -24.05
CA PHE A 323 13.98 22.29 -23.79
C PHE A 323 14.48 21.41 -24.94
N LEU A 324 13.60 20.58 -25.50
CA LEU A 324 13.97 19.68 -26.59
C LEU A 324 14.36 20.41 -27.88
N LYS A 325 14.06 21.71 -28.00
CA LYS A 325 14.43 22.56 -29.14
C LYS A 325 15.70 23.38 -28.90
N LEU A 326 16.27 23.34 -27.69
CA LEU A 326 17.51 24.05 -27.39
C LEU A 326 18.68 23.46 -28.17
N SER A 327 19.62 24.32 -28.57
CA SER A 327 20.95 23.84 -28.94
C SER A 327 21.60 23.26 -27.68
N HIS A 328 22.29 22.13 -27.84
CA HIS A 328 23.08 21.52 -26.77
C HIS A 328 24.57 21.47 -27.12
N SER A 329 24.94 22.02 -28.29
CA SER A 329 26.33 22.12 -28.73
C SER A 329 26.73 23.59 -28.70
N TYR A 330 27.66 23.90 -27.80
CA TYR A 330 28.15 25.25 -27.59
C TYR A 330 29.68 25.26 -27.57
N GLN A 331 30.26 26.38 -27.96
CA GLN A 331 31.69 26.62 -27.89
C GLN A 331 31.95 27.89 -27.08
N CYS A 332 32.75 27.73 -26.03
CA CYS A 332 33.28 28.83 -25.24
C CYS A 332 34.82 28.74 -25.26
N PRO A 333 35.55 29.84 -25.48
CA PRO A 333 37.02 29.82 -25.51
C PRO A 333 37.59 29.19 -24.25
N GLY A 334 38.43 28.15 -24.37
CA GLY A 334 39.09 27.51 -23.23
C GLY A 334 38.21 26.59 -22.36
N LEU A 335 37.02 26.21 -22.81
CA LEU A 335 36.18 25.17 -22.18
C LEU A 335 35.95 24.00 -23.13
N SER A 336 35.76 22.80 -22.57
CA SER A 336 35.17 21.68 -23.29
C SER A 336 33.71 21.97 -23.69
N ALA A 337 33.15 21.20 -24.62
CA ALA A 337 31.77 21.37 -25.07
C ALA A 337 30.75 21.27 -23.92
N TRP A 338 30.98 20.38 -22.95
CA TRP A 338 30.08 20.21 -21.81
C TRP A 338 30.23 21.30 -20.74
N GLU A 339 31.44 21.79 -20.52
CA GLU A 339 31.68 22.96 -19.65
C GLU A 339 31.10 24.25 -20.26
N ALA A 340 31.19 24.40 -21.58
CA ALA A 340 30.53 25.47 -22.32
C ALA A 340 29.00 25.35 -22.22
N TRP A 341 28.45 24.14 -22.37
CA TRP A 341 27.02 23.88 -22.17
C TRP A 341 26.56 24.25 -20.76
N GLY A 342 27.25 23.79 -19.70
CA GLY A 342 26.85 24.10 -18.32
C GLY A 342 26.85 25.60 -18.01
N ASN A 343 27.73 26.36 -18.65
CA ASN A 343 27.76 27.83 -18.56
C ASN A 343 26.58 28.50 -19.28
N ILE A 344 26.36 28.16 -20.54
CA ILE A 344 25.30 28.77 -21.34
C ILE A 344 23.92 28.33 -20.85
N TYR A 345 23.75 27.08 -20.46
CA TYR A 345 22.49 26.56 -19.97
C TYR A 345 22.09 27.22 -18.64
N ARG A 346 23.05 27.51 -17.75
CA ARG A 346 22.78 28.13 -16.46
C ARG A 346 22.68 29.67 -16.50
N TRP A 347 23.46 30.32 -17.35
CA TRP A 347 23.63 31.79 -17.34
C TRP A 347 23.36 32.48 -18.68
N GLY A 348 23.11 31.73 -19.75
CA GLY A 348 22.88 32.24 -21.10
C GLY A 348 24.14 32.71 -21.84
N ASN A 349 25.35 32.61 -21.26
CA ASN A 349 26.60 33.06 -21.88
C ASN A 349 27.83 32.32 -21.33
N CYS A 350 29.02 32.55 -21.91
CA CYS A 350 30.27 31.86 -21.56
C CYS A 350 30.99 32.35 -20.28
N ASN A 351 30.56 33.45 -19.67
CA ASN A 351 31.15 34.06 -18.48
C ASN A 351 32.68 34.26 -18.53
N GLU A 352 33.25 34.61 -19.70
CA GLU A 352 34.72 34.72 -19.89
C GLU A 352 35.40 35.68 -18.91
N ASN A 353 34.70 36.75 -18.53
CA ASN A 353 35.21 37.79 -17.63
C ASN A 353 34.78 37.61 -16.17
N ASP A 354 34.06 36.53 -15.84
CA ASP A 354 33.58 36.22 -14.49
C ASP A 354 33.97 34.78 -14.10
N PRO A 355 35.21 34.59 -13.59
CA PRO A 355 35.73 33.27 -13.25
C PRO A 355 34.87 32.50 -12.24
N VAL A 356 34.15 33.20 -11.37
CA VAL A 356 33.29 32.59 -10.34
C VAL A 356 32.05 32.01 -10.99
N LYS A 357 31.30 32.78 -11.79
CA LYS A 357 30.14 32.25 -12.52
C LYS A 357 30.54 31.16 -13.49
N ARG A 358 31.72 31.32 -14.10
CA ARG A 358 32.29 30.34 -15.02
C ARG A 358 32.53 29.00 -14.36
N GLN A 359 33.12 29.00 -13.16
CA GLN A 359 33.31 27.78 -12.37
C GLN A 359 31.98 27.18 -11.92
N VAL A 360 30.99 27.98 -11.52
CA VAL A 360 29.65 27.50 -11.15
C VAL A 360 28.95 26.81 -12.33
N GLY A 361 29.14 27.28 -13.56
CA GLY A 361 28.65 26.61 -14.76
C GLY A 361 29.33 25.25 -15.00
N ILE A 362 30.64 25.15 -14.77
CA ILE A 362 31.40 23.90 -14.87
C ILE A 362 30.92 22.89 -13.81
N ASP A 363 30.76 23.34 -12.56
CA ASP A 363 30.33 22.49 -11.46
C ASP A 363 28.89 22.00 -11.65
N TYR A 364 28.02 22.83 -12.24
CA TYR A 364 26.67 22.43 -12.62
C TYR A 364 26.70 21.28 -13.64
N TYR A 365 27.49 21.39 -14.70
CA TYR A 365 27.68 20.29 -15.66
C TYR A 365 28.17 19.00 -14.96
N LYS A 366 29.18 19.08 -14.09
CA LYS A 366 29.69 17.90 -13.36
C LYS A 366 28.60 17.25 -12.49
N GLY A 367 27.71 18.07 -11.92
CA GLY A 367 26.51 17.58 -11.24
C GLY A 367 25.61 16.77 -12.19
N ILE A 368 25.32 17.33 -13.37
CA ILE A 368 24.52 16.65 -14.41
C ILE A 368 25.17 15.35 -14.88
N GLU A 369 26.50 15.31 -15.07
CA GLU A 369 27.22 14.09 -15.46
C GLU A 369 27.05 12.96 -14.44
N ASN A 370 27.11 13.28 -13.15
CA ASN A 370 26.89 12.32 -12.07
C ASN A 370 25.43 11.80 -12.06
N VAL A 371 24.44 12.70 -12.16
CA VAL A 371 23.03 12.32 -12.18
C VAL A 371 22.70 11.53 -13.45
N TYR A 372 23.32 11.87 -14.57
CA TYR A 372 23.21 11.10 -15.81
C TYR A 372 23.68 9.67 -15.61
N GLY A 373 24.82 9.45 -14.95
CA GLY A 373 25.28 8.12 -14.57
C GLY A 373 24.25 7.36 -13.72
N TRP A 374 23.55 8.03 -12.79
CA TRP A 374 22.50 7.39 -12.00
C TRP A 374 21.27 7.02 -12.83
N VAL A 375 20.83 7.92 -13.72
CA VAL A 375 19.66 7.72 -14.60
C VAL A 375 19.92 6.68 -15.69
N THR A 376 21.18 6.43 -16.04
CA THR A 376 21.55 5.58 -17.18
C THR A 376 22.33 4.32 -16.80
N ASN A 377 22.20 3.83 -15.56
CA ASN A 377 22.89 2.63 -15.07
C ASN A 377 24.43 2.68 -15.22
N GLY A 378 25.03 3.86 -15.03
CA GLY A 378 26.48 4.06 -15.03
C GLY A 378 27.09 4.46 -16.37
N ARG A 379 26.28 4.76 -17.41
CA ARG A 379 26.81 5.28 -18.67
C ARG A 379 27.43 6.67 -18.48
N LYS A 380 28.47 6.94 -19.26
CA LYS A 380 29.07 8.28 -19.35
C LYS A 380 28.20 9.16 -20.24
N LEU A 381 28.13 10.45 -19.91
CA LEU A 381 27.43 11.44 -20.73
C LEU A 381 28.04 11.44 -22.14
N PRO A 382 27.24 11.23 -23.21
CA PRO A 382 27.77 11.10 -24.56
C PRO A 382 28.32 12.43 -25.07
N THR A 383 29.11 12.40 -26.15
CA THR A 383 29.63 13.63 -26.77
C THR A 383 28.55 14.46 -27.48
N LYS A 384 27.38 13.87 -27.74
CA LYS A 384 26.23 14.52 -28.37
C LYS A 384 24.93 13.93 -27.80
N VAL A 385 24.01 14.80 -27.38
CA VAL A 385 22.68 14.43 -26.83
C VAL A 385 21.52 14.85 -27.74
N THR A 386 21.81 15.46 -28.91
CA THR A 386 20.81 15.96 -29.86
C THR A 386 21.15 15.60 -31.30
N GLY A 387 20.19 15.75 -32.22
CA GLY A 387 20.38 15.37 -33.61
C GLY A 387 20.66 13.87 -33.76
N LEU A 388 20.05 13.08 -32.88
CA LEU A 388 19.92 11.64 -32.97
C LEU A 388 18.75 11.33 -33.93
N PRO A 389 18.72 10.16 -34.60
CA PRO A 389 17.54 9.70 -35.35
C PRO A 389 16.21 9.96 -34.62
N LYS A 390 15.28 10.63 -35.31
CA LYS A 390 13.93 10.89 -34.80
C LYS A 390 13.05 9.66 -35.01
N SER A 391 12.16 9.37 -34.06
CA SER A 391 11.12 8.33 -34.18
C SER A 391 9.75 8.98 -34.24
N ASP A 392 8.98 8.67 -35.29
CA ASP A 392 7.68 9.31 -35.57
C ASP A 392 6.52 8.73 -34.72
N ASP A 393 6.70 7.53 -34.15
CA ASP A 393 5.70 6.78 -33.38
C ASP A 393 6.11 6.55 -31.90
N GLY A 394 7.32 6.93 -31.51
CA GLY A 394 7.88 6.63 -30.18
C GLY A 394 8.45 5.21 -30.05
N GLY A 395 8.37 4.36 -31.07
CA GLY A 395 9.01 3.04 -31.17
C GLY A 395 8.72 2.08 -30.02
N GLY A 396 7.72 1.21 -30.21
CA GLY A 396 7.45 0.02 -29.39
C GLY A 396 8.16 -1.26 -29.87
N ASP A 397 8.96 -1.20 -30.92
CA ASP A 397 9.66 -2.38 -31.45
C ASP A 397 11.10 -2.46 -30.98
N GLU A 398 11.52 -3.67 -30.62
CA GLU A 398 12.84 -4.10 -30.13
C GLU A 398 13.99 -3.93 -31.15
N GLY A 399 13.87 -3.02 -32.11
CA GLY A 399 14.83 -2.81 -33.19
C GLY A 399 15.47 -1.43 -33.17
N GLY A 400 16.74 -1.38 -32.76
CA GLY A 400 17.69 -0.45 -33.39
C GLY A 400 18.03 0.84 -32.65
N TRP A 401 18.71 0.72 -31.51
CA TRP A 401 19.78 1.66 -31.13
C TRP A 401 21.03 0.88 -30.70
N GLY A 402 21.60 0.14 -31.65
CA GLY A 402 22.90 -0.52 -31.52
C GLY A 402 23.25 -1.30 -32.79
N ASN A 403 24.33 -0.93 -33.49
CA ASN A 403 25.05 -1.83 -34.43
C ASN A 403 25.68 -2.98 -33.59
N VAL A 404 26.08 -4.16 -34.07
CA VAL A 404 27.04 -4.53 -35.15
C VAL A 404 26.91 -6.06 -35.38
N GLU A 405 27.24 -6.57 -36.57
CA GLU A 405 27.53 -8.01 -36.81
C GLU A 405 28.55 -8.55 -35.78
N GLY A 406 28.28 -9.68 -35.10
CA GLY A 406 29.16 -10.15 -34.01
C GLY A 406 29.01 -11.63 -33.61
N PRO A 407 30.05 -12.19 -32.96
CA PRO A 407 30.08 -13.55 -32.40
C PRO A 407 29.12 -13.72 -31.21
N LEU A 408 28.69 -14.96 -30.95
CA LEU A 408 27.71 -15.28 -29.91
C LEU A 408 28.29 -16.26 -28.89
N CYS A 409 28.28 -15.87 -27.62
CA CYS A 409 28.70 -16.71 -26.50
C CYS A 409 27.49 -17.12 -25.65
N CYS A 410 27.34 -18.41 -25.37
CA CYS A 410 26.18 -18.94 -24.67
C CYS A 410 26.56 -19.90 -23.55
N ALA A 411 25.92 -19.75 -22.39
CA ALA A 411 25.94 -20.71 -21.31
C ALA A 411 24.73 -21.65 -21.45
N LEU A 412 25.02 -22.94 -21.65
CA LEU A 412 24.04 -23.99 -21.92
C LEU A 412 23.69 -24.73 -20.64
N LYS A 413 22.40 -24.77 -20.27
CA LYS A 413 21.91 -25.56 -19.14
C LYS A 413 21.58 -26.98 -19.59
N ILE A 414 22.28 -27.97 -19.06
CA ILE A 414 22.04 -29.38 -19.34
C ILE A 414 21.24 -30.02 -18.18
N ASP A 415 20.24 -30.83 -18.47
CA ASP A 415 19.26 -31.40 -17.53
C ASP A 415 19.89 -32.16 -16.34
N ASN A 416 20.99 -32.87 -16.57
CA ASN A 416 21.70 -33.66 -15.56
C ASN A 416 22.88 -32.93 -14.87
N LYS A 417 23.01 -31.61 -15.04
CA LYS A 417 24.10 -30.81 -14.44
C LYS A 417 23.56 -29.52 -13.83
N ASP A 418 24.07 -29.13 -12.66
CA ASP A 418 23.79 -27.83 -12.05
C ASP A 418 24.67 -26.71 -12.64
N GLU A 419 25.87 -27.03 -13.12
CA GLU A 419 26.73 -26.10 -13.85
C GLU A 419 26.23 -25.88 -15.29
N PHE A 420 26.53 -24.71 -15.85
CA PHE A 420 26.30 -24.42 -17.26
C PHE A 420 27.55 -24.70 -18.08
N GLN A 421 27.37 -25.23 -19.29
CA GLN A 421 28.45 -25.43 -20.26
C GLN A 421 28.51 -24.23 -21.19
N GLY A 422 29.62 -23.49 -21.19
CA GLY A 422 29.87 -22.44 -22.16
C GLY A 422 30.17 -22.98 -23.55
N ASP A 423 29.60 -22.35 -24.58
CA ASP A 423 29.80 -22.67 -25.98
C ASP A 423 29.76 -21.39 -26.83
N PHE A 424 30.59 -21.32 -27.86
CA PHE A 424 30.85 -20.11 -28.64
C PHE A 424 30.65 -20.37 -30.13
N GLU A 425 29.90 -19.50 -30.81
CA GLU A 425 29.68 -19.62 -32.24
C GLU A 425 30.01 -18.32 -32.97
N ASN A 426 30.74 -18.48 -34.08
CA ASN A 426 31.10 -17.38 -34.97
C ASN A 426 30.05 -17.27 -36.10
N ASN A 427 29.91 -16.10 -36.71
CA ASN A 427 29.07 -15.89 -37.89
C ASN A 427 27.56 -16.17 -37.70
N VAL A 428 27.04 -16.06 -36.48
CA VAL A 428 25.60 -16.23 -36.15
C VAL A 428 24.90 -14.90 -35.93
N ALA A 429 25.23 -13.90 -36.75
CA ALA A 429 24.69 -12.55 -36.66
C ALA A 429 23.15 -12.55 -36.62
N GLY A 430 22.59 -11.78 -35.68
CA GLY A 430 21.15 -11.66 -35.47
C GLY A 430 20.46 -12.90 -34.90
N LYS A 431 21.22 -13.96 -34.55
CA LYS A 431 20.66 -15.15 -33.90
C LYS A 431 20.86 -15.09 -32.39
N THR A 432 19.89 -15.64 -31.66
CA THR A 432 19.96 -15.81 -30.20
C THR A 432 20.54 -17.18 -29.86
N CYS A 433 20.98 -17.35 -28.60
CA CYS A 433 21.45 -18.65 -28.10
C CYS A 433 20.42 -19.78 -28.28
N GLU A 434 19.13 -19.48 -28.21
CA GLU A 434 18.07 -20.49 -28.35
C GLU A 434 17.90 -20.93 -29.82
N GLN A 435 18.20 -20.03 -30.77
CA GLN A 435 18.14 -20.32 -32.21
C GLN A 435 19.34 -21.12 -32.70
N VAL A 436 20.50 -20.98 -32.05
CA VAL A 436 21.72 -21.75 -32.36
C VAL A 436 21.72 -23.08 -31.59
N TRP A 437 21.38 -23.06 -30.30
CA TRP A 437 21.30 -24.24 -29.44
C TRP A 437 19.85 -24.56 -29.07
N VAL A 438 19.23 -25.39 -29.92
CA VAL A 438 17.81 -25.77 -29.78
C VAL A 438 17.58 -26.67 -28.58
N VAL A 439 16.61 -26.29 -27.74
CA VAL A 439 16.16 -27.02 -26.54
C VAL A 439 15.79 -28.48 -26.88
N GLY A 440 16.16 -29.41 -25.99
CA GLY A 440 15.88 -30.84 -26.14
C GLY A 440 16.93 -31.63 -26.93
N ARG A 441 17.90 -30.96 -27.57
CA ARG A 441 19.01 -31.62 -28.26
C ARG A 441 19.97 -32.29 -27.26
N ASN A 442 20.46 -33.48 -27.61
CA ASN A 442 21.48 -34.17 -26.83
C ASN A 442 22.85 -33.54 -27.11
N LEU A 443 23.45 -32.92 -26.11
CA LEU A 443 24.73 -32.22 -26.17
C LEU A 443 25.49 -32.48 -24.86
N TYR A 444 26.81 -32.62 -24.90
CA TYR A 444 27.68 -32.75 -23.71
C TYR A 444 27.23 -33.82 -22.68
N GLY A 445 26.59 -34.90 -23.14
CA GLY A 445 26.15 -36.01 -22.28
C GLY A 445 24.81 -35.83 -21.56
N GLY A 446 23.98 -34.88 -21.98
CA GLY A 446 22.60 -34.70 -21.48
C GLY A 446 21.71 -33.95 -22.47
N LYS A 447 20.50 -33.58 -22.06
CA LYS A 447 19.58 -32.76 -22.88
C LYS A 447 19.70 -31.30 -22.51
N LEU A 448 19.74 -30.43 -23.52
CA LEU A 448 19.68 -28.99 -23.31
C LEU A 448 18.30 -28.58 -22.79
N GLU A 449 18.23 -27.95 -21.61
CA GLU A 449 17.01 -27.37 -21.04
C GLU A 449 16.75 -25.97 -21.61
N TYR A 450 17.77 -25.11 -21.63
CA TYR A 450 17.76 -23.75 -22.19
C TYR A 450 19.18 -23.21 -22.31
N SER A 451 19.35 -22.07 -22.99
CA SER A 451 20.64 -21.41 -23.19
C SER A 451 20.56 -19.92 -22.79
N VAL A 452 21.68 -19.35 -22.35
CA VAL A 452 21.77 -17.97 -21.85
C VAL A 452 22.92 -17.25 -22.53
N GLU A 453 22.69 -16.09 -23.11
CA GLU A 453 23.75 -15.30 -23.74
C GLU A 453 24.67 -14.65 -22.70
N ILE A 454 25.98 -14.78 -22.90
CA ILE A 454 27.01 -14.12 -22.09
C ILE A 454 27.68 -13.05 -22.97
N LYS A 455 27.36 -11.78 -22.70
CA LYS A 455 27.84 -10.65 -23.48
C LYS A 455 29.36 -10.43 -23.31
N ASP A 456 29.96 -9.82 -24.33
CA ASP A 456 31.37 -9.33 -24.33
C ASP A 456 32.43 -10.41 -24.07
N ARG A 457 32.17 -11.64 -24.53
CA ARG A 457 33.08 -12.79 -24.37
C ARG A 457 33.67 -13.22 -25.72
N VAL A 458 34.98 -13.44 -25.73
CA VAL A 458 35.70 -14.11 -26.82
C VAL A 458 35.70 -15.64 -26.60
N ALA A 459 35.96 -16.43 -27.65
CA ALA A 459 35.88 -17.90 -27.63
C ALA A 459 36.51 -18.55 -26.38
N GLU A 460 37.77 -18.25 -26.10
CA GLU A 460 38.51 -18.84 -24.96
C GLU A 460 37.91 -18.47 -23.60
N ALA A 461 37.30 -17.29 -23.48
CA ALA A 461 36.63 -16.82 -22.27
C ALA A 461 35.17 -17.30 -22.18
N CYS A 462 34.64 -17.85 -23.28
CA CYS A 462 33.28 -18.34 -23.42
C CYS A 462 33.18 -19.85 -23.13
N GLU A 463 34.10 -20.66 -23.67
CA GLU A 463 34.08 -22.13 -23.61
C GLU A 463 34.56 -22.68 -22.25
N VAL A 464 33.97 -22.18 -21.17
CA VAL A 464 34.27 -22.58 -19.79
C VAL A 464 33.01 -23.13 -19.11
N LYS A 465 33.19 -23.74 -17.94
CA LYS A 465 32.05 -24.06 -17.07
C LYS A 465 31.63 -22.80 -16.31
N TYR A 466 30.34 -22.52 -16.28
CA TYR A 466 29.79 -21.43 -15.46
C TYR A 466 29.04 -22.00 -14.27
N GLU A 467 29.32 -21.42 -13.09
CA GLU A 467 28.59 -21.69 -11.87
C GLU A 467 27.14 -21.21 -12.02
N GLY A 468 26.18 -22.07 -11.67
CA GLY A 468 24.76 -21.73 -11.61
C GLY A 468 24.36 -21.21 -10.23
N VAL A 469 23.44 -20.27 -10.19
CA VAL A 469 22.80 -19.77 -8.96
C VAL A 469 21.31 -19.60 -9.18
N CYS A 470 20.51 -19.66 -8.12
CA CYS A 470 19.10 -19.31 -8.22
C CYS A 470 18.97 -17.80 -8.34
N CYS A 471 18.55 -17.31 -9.50
CA CYS A 471 18.58 -15.90 -9.82
C CYS A 471 17.19 -15.29 -9.86
N GLN A 472 17.03 -14.14 -9.20
CA GLN A 472 15.85 -13.31 -9.33
C GLN A 472 15.98 -12.44 -10.59
N LEU A 473 15.25 -12.83 -11.63
CA LEU A 473 15.09 -12.07 -12.86
C LEU A 473 13.93 -11.08 -12.70
N GLN A 474 13.66 -10.24 -13.71
CA GLN A 474 12.65 -9.19 -13.63
C GLN A 474 11.23 -9.72 -13.33
N ASN A 475 10.82 -10.80 -13.99
CA ASN A 475 9.49 -11.40 -13.88
C ASN A 475 9.54 -12.91 -13.61
N ASP A 476 10.70 -13.44 -13.19
CA ASP A 476 10.89 -14.87 -13.00
C ASP A 476 11.98 -15.16 -11.97
N ILE A 477 12.00 -16.39 -11.45
CA ILE A 477 13.11 -16.90 -10.66
C ILE A 477 13.56 -18.21 -11.29
N LYS A 478 14.81 -18.21 -11.74
CA LYS A 478 15.34 -19.31 -12.53
C LYS A 478 16.78 -19.59 -12.14
N TRP A 479 17.19 -20.84 -12.25
CA TRP A 479 18.60 -21.20 -12.18
C TRP A 479 19.33 -20.50 -13.33
N TRP A 480 20.39 -19.75 -13.04
CA TRP A 480 21.01 -18.85 -14.02
C TRP A 480 22.52 -18.78 -13.84
N PRO A 481 23.31 -18.49 -14.89
CA PRO A 481 24.75 -18.30 -14.73
C PRO A 481 25.02 -17.16 -13.75
N LYS A 482 25.87 -17.43 -12.75
CA LYS A 482 26.22 -16.46 -11.69
C LYS A 482 26.73 -15.13 -12.23
N ILE A 483 27.50 -15.20 -13.30
CA ILE A 483 28.05 -14.02 -13.99
C ILE A 483 26.97 -13.10 -14.59
N ASN A 484 25.82 -13.65 -14.96
CA ASN A 484 24.69 -12.91 -15.52
C ASN A 484 23.55 -12.73 -14.50
N CYS A 485 23.81 -13.04 -13.23
CA CYS A 485 22.83 -12.89 -12.17
C CYS A 485 23.16 -11.67 -11.30
N SER A 486 22.36 -10.61 -11.42
CA SER A 486 22.52 -9.42 -10.57
C SER A 486 22.05 -9.63 -9.13
N LYS A 487 21.15 -10.60 -8.90
CA LYS A 487 20.52 -10.85 -7.60
C LYS A 487 20.31 -12.35 -7.37
N ALA A 488 21.31 -13.00 -6.78
CA ALA A 488 21.21 -14.40 -6.39
C ALA A 488 20.40 -14.55 -5.10
N VAL A 489 19.54 -15.56 -5.06
CA VAL A 489 18.78 -15.94 -3.85
C VAL A 489 19.73 -16.68 -2.91
N PRO A 490 19.93 -16.21 -1.67
CA PRO A 490 20.85 -16.83 -0.74
C PRO A 490 20.37 -18.22 -0.32
N ASN A 491 21.32 -19.11 -0.01
CA ASN A 491 21.07 -20.47 0.53
C ASN A 491 20.37 -21.47 -0.42
N ILE A 492 20.28 -21.18 -1.72
CA ILE A 492 19.82 -22.13 -2.74
C ILE A 492 21.01 -22.55 -3.61
N THR A 493 21.41 -23.82 -3.51
CA THR A 493 22.65 -24.34 -4.13
C THR A 493 22.42 -25.33 -5.28
N SER A 494 21.17 -25.64 -5.64
CA SER A 494 20.85 -26.54 -6.76
C SER A 494 19.68 -26.03 -7.62
N ASN A 495 19.64 -26.46 -8.89
CA ASN A 495 18.57 -26.14 -9.83
C ASN A 495 17.20 -26.61 -9.31
N GLN A 496 17.15 -27.79 -8.67
CA GLN A 496 15.91 -28.34 -8.14
C GLN A 496 15.32 -27.50 -7.00
N ALA A 497 16.15 -27.09 -6.03
CA ALA A 497 15.72 -26.21 -4.95
C ALA A 497 15.27 -24.83 -5.47
N CYS A 498 15.88 -24.35 -6.55
CA CYS A 498 15.44 -23.12 -7.21
C CYS A 498 14.05 -23.26 -7.88
N LYS A 499 13.78 -24.40 -8.54
CA LYS A 499 12.45 -24.70 -9.12
C LYS A 499 11.37 -24.74 -8.04
N GLU A 500 11.66 -25.35 -6.90
CA GLU A 500 10.74 -25.41 -5.75
C GLU A 500 10.47 -24.02 -5.16
N TYR A 501 11.52 -23.20 -5.01
CA TYR A 501 11.39 -21.82 -4.55
C TYR A 501 10.56 -20.93 -5.50
N ALA A 502 10.66 -21.16 -6.81
CA ALA A 502 9.90 -20.42 -7.82
C ALA A 502 8.42 -20.85 -7.92
N ASN A 503 8.03 -21.97 -7.31
CA ASN A 503 6.65 -22.50 -7.39
C ASN A 503 5.65 -21.75 -6.50
N ASP A 504 6.10 -21.09 -5.44
CA ASP A 504 5.24 -20.16 -4.69
C ASP A 504 4.97 -18.94 -5.57
N ARG A 505 3.73 -18.78 -6.03
CA ARG A 505 3.34 -17.79 -7.04
C ARG A 505 2.23 -16.88 -6.53
N ALA A 506 2.23 -15.65 -7.02
CA ALA A 506 1.21 -14.65 -6.76
C ALA A 506 0.88 -13.89 -8.04
N CYS A 507 -0.19 -13.09 -8.01
CA CYS A 507 -0.59 -12.28 -9.15
C CYS A 507 0.14 -10.94 -9.15
N PHE A 508 0.73 -10.55 -10.27
CA PHE A 508 1.40 -9.27 -10.44
C PHE A 508 0.92 -8.57 -11.70
N PHE A 509 0.84 -7.24 -11.69
CA PHE A 509 0.67 -6.47 -12.91
C PHE A 509 2.05 -6.19 -13.51
N ARG A 510 2.35 -6.82 -14.65
CA ARG A 510 3.63 -6.71 -15.36
C ARG A 510 3.37 -6.57 -16.85
N GLU A 511 4.07 -5.65 -17.50
CA GLU A 511 4.00 -5.48 -18.96
C GLU A 511 2.57 -5.21 -19.46
N GLY A 512 1.78 -4.46 -18.69
CA GLY A 512 0.40 -4.09 -19.06
C GLY A 512 -0.65 -5.19 -18.87
N LYS A 513 -0.29 -6.33 -18.28
CA LYS A 513 -1.22 -7.43 -17.98
C LYS A 513 -0.97 -8.04 -16.61
N TYR A 514 -1.99 -8.64 -16.03
CA TYR A 514 -1.87 -9.47 -14.84
C TYR A 514 -1.27 -10.82 -15.20
N GLN A 515 -0.23 -11.22 -14.47
CA GLN A 515 0.53 -12.44 -14.68
C GLN A 515 0.73 -13.19 -13.36
N TRP A 516 0.57 -14.51 -13.39
CA TRP A 516 0.82 -15.38 -12.23
C TRP A 516 2.31 -15.71 -12.16
N LEU A 517 3.07 -15.03 -11.31
CA LEU A 517 4.54 -15.09 -11.27
C LEU A 517 5.06 -15.50 -9.88
N PRO A 518 6.33 -15.91 -9.71
CA PRO A 518 6.86 -16.30 -8.41
C PRO A 518 6.70 -15.17 -7.38
N LYS A 519 6.13 -15.46 -6.20
CA LYS A 519 5.81 -14.48 -5.17
C LYS A 519 7.04 -13.72 -4.66
N SER A 520 8.19 -14.38 -4.67
CA SER A 520 9.48 -13.84 -4.26
C SER A 520 10.06 -12.77 -5.20
N ILE A 521 9.43 -12.49 -6.35
CA ILE A 521 9.89 -11.40 -7.23
C ILE A 521 9.61 -10.00 -6.67
N GLY A 522 8.62 -9.84 -5.77
CA GLY A 522 8.24 -8.54 -5.22
C GLY A 522 7.10 -8.61 -4.20
N ASN A 523 6.96 -7.54 -3.42
CA ASN A 523 5.90 -7.41 -2.41
C ASN A 523 4.64 -6.69 -2.94
N ASP A 524 4.64 -6.33 -4.22
CA ASP A 524 3.57 -5.61 -4.91
C ASP A 524 2.58 -6.57 -5.61
N SER A 525 2.49 -7.81 -5.13
CA SER A 525 1.48 -8.75 -5.60
C SER A 525 0.09 -8.21 -5.31
N VAL A 526 -0.86 -8.48 -6.21
CA VAL A 526 -2.25 -8.10 -6.05
C VAL A 526 -2.84 -8.83 -4.85
N GLU A 527 -3.19 -8.07 -3.82
CA GLU A 527 -3.78 -8.61 -2.60
C GLU A 527 -5.11 -9.34 -2.89
N GLY A 528 -5.36 -10.43 -2.16
CA GLY A 528 -6.57 -11.24 -2.31
C GLY A 528 -6.61 -12.19 -3.51
N VAL A 529 -5.61 -12.17 -4.41
CA VAL A 529 -5.54 -13.09 -5.56
C VAL A 529 -4.72 -14.33 -5.22
N THR A 530 -5.40 -15.47 -5.07
CA THR A 530 -4.77 -16.72 -4.59
C THR A 530 -4.64 -17.78 -5.69
N THR A 531 -5.15 -17.50 -6.89
CA THR A 531 -5.09 -18.46 -8.02
C THR A 531 -4.68 -17.80 -9.33
N GLN A 532 -4.08 -18.60 -10.22
CA GLN A 532 -3.75 -18.18 -11.59
C GLN A 532 -5.00 -17.74 -12.36
N SER A 533 -6.12 -18.47 -12.23
CA SER A 533 -7.37 -18.14 -12.92
C SER A 533 -7.89 -16.75 -12.56
N GLN A 534 -7.83 -16.38 -11.28
CA GLN A 534 -8.19 -15.04 -10.81
C GLN A 534 -7.28 -13.97 -11.41
N CYS A 535 -5.97 -14.25 -11.47
CA CYS A 535 -5.01 -13.35 -12.07
C CYS A 535 -5.27 -13.12 -13.56
N ASP A 536 -5.46 -14.21 -14.31
CA ASP A 536 -5.68 -14.16 -15.75
C ASP A 536 -7.03 -13.49 -16.11
N SER A 537 -8.06 -13.68 -15.28
CA SER A 537 -9.39 -13.08 -15.48
C SER A 537 -9.36 -11.55 -15.40
N ARG A 538 -8.42 -10.96 -14.66
CA ARG A 538 -8.23 -9.50 -14.60
C ARG A 538 -7.82 -8.88 -15.93
N ASN A 539 -7.30 -9.68 -16.88
CA ASN A 539 -7.00 -9.23 -18.24
C ASN A 539 -8.24 -9.14 -19.15
N LYS A 540 -9.40 -9.62 -18.67
CA LYS A 540 -10.66 -9.65 -19.43
C LYS A 540 -11.63 -8.63 -18.86
N LEU A 541 -11.36 -7.35 -19.13
CA LEU A 541 -12.25 -6.27 -18.74
C LEU A 541 -13.55 -6.31 -19.56
N SER A 542 -14.65 -6.02 -18.90
CA SER A 542 -15.97 -5.84 -19.49
C SER A 542 -16.63 -4.63 -18.83
N GLN A 543 -17.54 -4.00 -19.57
CA GLN A 543 -18.28 -2.86 -19.07
C GLN A 543 -19.59 -3.34 -18.41
N TYR A 544 -19.87 -2.82 -17.22
CA TYR A 544 -21.06 -3.11 -16.43
C TYR A 544 -21.80 -1.82 -16.12
N LYS A 545 -23.13 -1.88 -16.01
CA LYS A 545 -23.97 -0.73 -15.65
C LYS A 545 -24.72 -1.01 -14.37
N VAL A 546 -24.71 -0.05 -13.46
CA VAL A 546 -25.48 -0.10 -12.20
C VAL A 546 -26.38 1.12 -12.14
N SER A 547 -27.69 0.88 -12.14
CA SER A 547 -28.69 1.93 -11.95
C SER A 547 -28.95 2.13 -10.47
N LEU A 548 -28.79 3.37 -10.01
CA LEU A 548 -29.07 3.82 -8.65
C LEU A 548 -30.32 4.69 -8.65
N GLN A 549 -31.22 4.42 -7.71
CA GLN A 549 -32.37 5.26 -7.42
C GLN A 549 -31.98 6.40 -6.49
N LYS A 550 -32.75 7.49 -6.49
CA LYS A 550 -32.63 8.55 -5.48
C LYS A 550 -32.79 7.97 -4.08
N GLY A 551 -31.88 8.31 -3.17
CA GLY A 551 -31.89 7.84 -1.80
C GLY A 551 -31.07 6.57 -1.61
N ILE A 552 -31.64 5.57 -0.94
CA ILE A 552 -30.94 4.37 -0.44
C ILE A 552 -30.86 3.28 -1.50
N ASN A 553 -29.66 2.81 -1.81
CA ASN A 553 -29.43 1.69 -2.71
C ASN A 553 -28.54 0.64 -2.04
N PHE A 554 -29.01 -0.61 -2.05
CA PHE A 554 -28.20 -1.76 -1.68
C PHE A 554 -27.76 -2.48 -2.94
N VAL A 555 -26.48 -2.37 -3.26
CA VAL A 555 -25.91 -2.87 -4.52
C VAL A 555 -24.99 -4.04 -4.23
N GLY A 556 -25.20 -5.14 -4.95
CA GLY A 556 -24.32 -6.29 -4.96
C GLY A 556 -23.53 -6.36 -6.26
N PHE A 557 -22.21 -6.44 -6.20
CA PHE A 557 -21.42 -6.57 -7.43
C PHE A 557 -21.17 -8.04 -7.78
N ASP A 558 -21.58 -8.48 -8.97
CA ASP A 558 -21.25 -9.81 -9.51
C ASP A 558 -19.92 -9.85 -10.28
N PHE A 559 -19.18 -8.75 -10.23
CA PHE A 559 -17.87 -8.52 -10.83
C PHE A 559 -17.00 -7.72 -9.86
N SER A 560 -15.69 -7.64 -10.11
CA SER A 560 -14.78 -6.75 -9.38
C SER A 560 -14.63 -5.45 -10.17
N PRO A 561 -15.19 -4.31 -9.71
CA PRO A 561 -15.11 -3.05 -10.42
C PRO A 561 -13.67 -2.52 -10.48
N THR A 562 -13.33 -1.89 -11.61
CA THR A 562 -12.02 -1.31 -11.88
C THR A 562 -12.14 0.13 -12.37
N TYR A 563 -11.08 0.90 -12.16
CA TYR A 563 -10.90 2.24 -12.70
C TYR A 563 -9.52 2.33 -13.34
N GLN A 564 -9.46 2.63 -14.64
CA GLN A 564 -8.21 2.68 -15.41
C GLN A 564 -7.36 1.41 -15.21
N ALA A 565 -7.99 0.24 -15.32
CA ALA A 565 -7.40 -1.09 -15.10
C ALA A 565 -6.87 -1.37 -13.67
N SER A 566 -7.06 -0.45 -12.72
CA SER A 566 -6.76 -0.66 -11.29
C SER A 566 -8.04 -0.94 -10.50
N THR A 567 -7.93 -1.40 -9.25
CA THR A 567 -9.11 -1.63 -8.40
C THR A 567 -9.90 -0.34 -8.18
N MET A 568 -11.22 -0.40 -8.24
CA MET A 568 -12.10 0.76 -7.98
C MET A 568 -12.25 0.99 -6.48
N TYR A 569 -11.90 2.19 -6.02
CA TYR A 569 -12.07 2.63 -4.63
C TYR A 569 -13.36 3.42 -4.45
N ALA A 570 -13.95 3.35 -3.26
CA ALA A 570 -15.18 4.06 -2.92
C ALA A 570 -14.98 5.59 -2.97
N SER A 571 -13.81 6.10 -2.57
CA SER A 571 -13.45 7.52 -2.72
C SER A 571 -13.52 7.96 -4.18
N LYS A 572 -12.95 7.17 -5.10
CA LYS A 572 -13.00 7.44 -6.54
C LYS A 572 -14.41 7.39 -7.10
N LEU A 573 -15.27 6.52 -6.54
CA LEU A 573 -16.68 6.52 -6.92
C LEU A 573 -17.37 7.82 -6.53
N ILE A 574 -17.17 8.32 -5.31
CA ILE A 574 -17.72 9.61 -4.84
C ILE A 574 -17.15 10.79 -5.64
N GLU A 575 -15.84 10.82 -5.86
CA GLU A 575 -15.17 11.90 -6.59
C GLU A 575 -15.69 12.04 -8.03
N ASN A 576 -15.92 10.90 -8.70
CA ASN A 576 -16.40 10.89 -10.09
C ASN A 576 -17.91 11.06 -10.23
N ASN A 577 -18.67 10.93 -9.13
CA ASN A 577 -20.14 10.97 -9.16
C ASN A 577 -20.65 11.92 -8.06
N PRO A 578 -20.88 13.20 -8.38
CA PRO A 578 -21.24 14.21 -7.38
C PRO A 578 -22.56 13.94 -6.66
N ASP A 579 -23.43 13.09 -7.23
CA ASP A 579 -24.72 12.73 -6.63
C ASP A 579 -24.60 11.68 -5.52
N ILE A 580 -23.44 11.06 -5.32
CA ILE A 580 -23.24 10.08 -4.25
C ILE A 580 -22.84 10.80 -2.96
N LEU A 581 -23.58 10.55 -1.88
CA LEU A 581 -23.37 11.17 -0.57
C LEU A 581 -22.62 10.25 0.40
N LEU A 582 -22.93 8.96 0.36
CA LEU A 582 -22.41 7.98 1.31
C LEU A 582 -22.25 6.63 0.62
N ILE A 583 -21.15 5.95 0.91
CA ILE A 583 -20.95 4.54 0.58
C ILE A 583 -20.52 3.82 1.86
N GLY A 584 -21.00 2.60 2.08
CA GLY A 584 -20.56 1.77 3.20
C GLY A 584 -20.75 0.29 2.96
N ASN A 585 -20.01 -0.54 3.68
CA ASN A 585 -20.27 -1.97 3.81
C ASN A 585 -20.88 -2.29 5.19
N PHE A 586 -21.49 -3.47 5.29
CA PHE A 586 -22.05 -3.93 6.55
C PHE A 586 -21.52 -5.33 6.86
N GLU A 587 -20.84 -5.46 8.00
CA GLU A 587 -20.26 -6.73 8.43
C GLU A 587 -20.38 -6.90 9.95
N GLY A 588 -20.88 -8.07 10.35
CA GLY A 588 -21.12 -8.45 11.73
C GLY A 588 -22.28 -7.67 12.37
N TYR A 589 -21.95 -6.70 13.24
CA TYR A 589 -22.92 -6.01 14.09
C TYR A 589 -23.06 -4.52 13.79
N GLY A 590 -22.55 -4.05 12.65
CA GLY A 590 -22.71 -2.65 12.26
C GLY A 590 -22.07 -2.30 10.93
N TRP A 591 -22.25 -1.04 10.56
CA TRP A 591 -21.59 -0.45 9.40
C TRP A 591 -20.08 -0.41 9.61
N LYS A 592 -19.37 -0.83 8.58
CA LYS A 592 -17.92 -0.70 8.46
C LYS A 592 -17.62 0.21 7.28
N ASP A 593 -16.35 0.60 7.17
CA ASP A 593 -15.78 1.30 6.02
C ASP A 593 -16.75 2.32 5.40
N LEU A 594 -17.23 3.25 6.24
CA LEU A 594 -18.13 4.30 5.78
C LEU A 594 -17.30 5.40 5.15
N ILE A 595 -17.71 5.83 3.96
CA ILE A 595 -17.14 6.99 3.28
C ILE A 595 -18.24 7.98 2.96
N LYS A 596 -18.04 9.23 3.36
CA LYS A 596 -19.01 10.32 3.22
C LYS A 596 -18.41 11.42 2.38
N LYS A 597 -19.21 11.97 1.47
CA LYS A 597 -18.89 13.21 0.76
C LYS A 597 -18.75 14.34 1.77
N SER A 598 -17.57 14.95 1.83
CA SER A 598 -17.27 16.04 2.76
C SER A 598 -17.34 17.40 2.05
N GLU A 599 -17.74 18.43 2.80
CA GLU A 599 -17.67 19.81 2.33
C GLU A 599 -16.29 20.46 2.56
N LYS A 600 -15.47 19.87 3.45
CA LYS A 600 -14.19 20.43 3.90
C LYS A 600 -12.99 19.63 3.41
N LEU A 601 -13.14 18.32 3.29
CA LEU A 601 -12.11 17.39 2.86
C LEU A 601 -12.51 16.74 1.53
N PRO A 602 -11.58 16.09 0.80
CA PRO A 602 -11.96 15.30 -0.38
C PRO A 602 -13.04 14.25 -0.06
N PHE A 603 -12.93 13.60 1.09
CA PHE A 603 -13.96 12.74 1.68
C PHE A 603 -13.66 12.51 3.18
N ALA A 604 -14.66 12.06 3.92
CA ALA A 604 -14.53 11.63 5.31
C ALA A 604 -14.72 10.11 5.44
N GLY A 605 -13.97 9.48 6.34
CA GLY A 605 -14.01 8.03 6.55
C GLY A 605 -12.92 7.26 5.78
N ASN A 606 -12.79 5.97 6.10
CA ASN A 606 -11.74 5.13 5.55
C ASN A 606 -12.12 4.63 4.16
N ASP A 607 -11.18 4.78 3.23
CA ASP A 607 -11.37 4.34 1.86
C ASP A 607 -11.18 2.83 1.73
N PHE A 608 -11.94 2.22 0.83
CA PHE A 608 -11.95 0.78 0.59
C PHE A 608 -12.29 0.52 -0.87
N PHE A 609 -12.01 -0.68 -1.36
CA PHE A 609 -12.28 -1.06 -2.73
C PHE A 609 -13.49 -1.99 -2.85
N PHE A 610 -14.10 -1.97 -4.03
CA PHE A 610 -15.22 -2.86 -4.34
C PHE A 610 -14.72 -4.25 -4.72
N GLU A 611 -15.41 -5.27 -4.21
CA GLU A 611 -15.08 -6.67 -4.43
C GLU A 611 -16.26 -7.41 -5.06
N GLN A 612 -15.95 -8.39 -5.90
CA GLN A 612 -16.95 -9.32 -6.40
C GLN A 612 -17.60 -10.07 -5.23
N ASN A 613 -18.92 -10.23 -5.34
CA ASN A 613 -19.80 -10.91 -4.40
C ASN A 613 -19.99 -10.22 -3.04
N LYS A 614 -19.49 -8.99 -2.86
CA LYS A 614 -19.81 -8.14 -1.71
C LYS A 614 -20.97 -7.20 -2.03
N GLY A 615 -21.68 -6.78 -0.99
CA GLY A 615 -22.74 -5.79 -1.09
C GLY A 615 -22.35 -4.47 -0.42
N TYR A 616 -22.93 -3.39 -0.91
CA TYR A 616 -22.61 -2.03 -0.50
C TYR A 616 -23.88 -1.19 -0.40
N LEU A 617 -23.95 -0.34 0.61
CA LEU A 617 -24.89 0.77 0.66
C LEU A 617 -24.33 1.91 -0.17
N ILE A 618 -25.15 2.48 -1.05
CA ILE A 618 -24.87 3.71 -1.79
C ILE A 618 -26.08 4.64 -1.61
N ILE A 619 -25.85 5.80 -1.00
CA ILE A 619 -26.89 6.83 -0.86
C ILE A 619 -26.64 7.93 -1.89
N THR A 620 -27.65 8.23 -2.71
CA THR A 620 -27.57 9.28 -3.74
C THR A 620 -28.59 10.40 -3.58
N THR A 621 -28.26 11.60 -4.03
CA THR A 621 -29.18 12.76 -4.08
C THR A 621 -30.23 12.61 -5.17
N ASP A 622 -29.87 12.01 -6.30
CA ASP A 622 -30.74 11.80 -7.46
C ASP A 622 -30.49 10.42 -8.09
N ALA A 623 -31.43 9.99 -8.95
CA ALA A 623 -31.30 8.74 -9.67
C ALA A 623 -30.23 8.87 -10.77
N THR A 624 -29.32 7.90 -10.84
CA THR A 624 -28.20 7.93 -11.79
C THR A 624 -27.85 6.52 -12.27
N THR A 625 -27.13 6.40 -13.37
CA THR A 625 -26.59 5.12 -13.84
C THR A 625 -25.09 5.25 -13.97
N ILE A 626 -24.36 4.38 -13.27
CA ILE A 626 -22.92 4.38 -13.24
C ILE A 626 -22.41 3.26 -14.11
N GLU A 627 -21.45 3.59 -14.98
CA GLU A 627 -20.74 2.62 -15.80
C GLU A 627 -19.42 2.26 -15.11
N PHE A 628 -19.19 0.97 -14.95
CA PHE A 628 -17.98 0.41 -14.38
C PHE A 628 -17.27 -0.44 -15.42
N ASP A 629 -15.96 -0.28 -15.53
CA ASP A 629 -15.14 -1.37 -16.03
C ASP A 629 -14.98 -2.40 -14.91
N GLY A 630 -14.76 -3.66 -15.27
CA GLY A 630 -14.49 -4.69 -14.28
C GLY A 630 -14.29 -6.06 -14.89
N TRP A 631 -14.06 -7.05 -14.04
CA TRP A 631 -13.83 -8.43 -14.46
C TRP A 631 -14.54 -9.39 -13.51
N ARG A 632 -14.84 -10.60 -13.98
CA ARG A 632 -15.49 -11.64 -13.17
C ARG A 632 -14.55 -12.81 -12.96
N ASP A 633 -14.41 -13.24 -11.70
CA ASP A 633 -13.88 -14.54 -11.34
C ASP A 633 -15.00 -15.59 -11.46
N SER A 634 -14.97 -16.41 -12.52
CA SER A 634 -15.92 -17.51 -12.68
C SER A 634 -15.71 -18.65 -11.67
N SER A 635 -14.58 -18.66 -10.96
CA SER A 635 -14.26 -19.65 -9.93
C SER A 635 -14.62 -19.19 -8.51
N SER A 636 -15.20 -17.99 -8.37
CA SER A 636 -15.55 -17.41 -7.07
C SER A 636 -16.50 -18.31 -6.29
N LYS A 637 -16.21 -18.51 -5.00
CA LYS A 637 -17.05 -19.24 -4.04
C LYS A 637 -17.64 -18.29 -3.00
N TYR A 638 -18.53 -18.81 -2.16
CA TYR A 638 -19.08 -18.02 -1.06
C TYR A 638 -17.98 -17.55 -0.13
N SER A 639 -18.01 -16.26 0.20
CA SER A 639 -17.08 -15.65 1.14
C SER A 639 -17.33 -16.18 2.55
N LYS A 640 -16.27 -16.26 3.35
CA LYS A 640 -16.42 -16.50 4.80
C LYS A 640 -17.21 -15.33 5.40
N LEU A 641 -18.31 -15.65 6.08
CA LEU A 641 -19.15 -14.66 6.76
C LEU A 641 -18.62 -14.39 8.17
N ASN A 642 -18.73 -13.14 8.63
CA ASN A 642 -18.56 -12.79 10.02
C ASN A 642 -19.80 -13.20 10.82
N ASP A 643 -19.65 -13.45 12.11
CA ASP A 643 -20.78 -13.65 13.02
C ASP A 643 -21.72 -12.45 12.99
N GLY A 644 -23.03 -12.68 12.86
CA GLY A 644 -24.03 -11.61 12.70
C GLY A 644 -24.39 -11.35 11.23
N TRP A 645 -24.77 -10.11 10.93
CA TRP A 645 -25.26 -9.68 9.63
C TRP A 645 -24.13 -9.33 8.66
N ASN A 646 -24.21 -9.83 7.43
CA ASN A 646 -23.22 -9.57 6.37
C ASN A 646 -23.95 -9.09 5.13
N LEU A 647 -23.56 -7.95 4.59
CA LEU A 647 -24.06 -7.44 3.33
C LEU A 647 -23.24 -8.03 2.17
N VAL A 648 -23.86 -8.96 1.45
CA VAL A 648 -23.28 -9.65 0.31
C VAL A 648 -24.02 -9.27 -0.97
N GLY A 649 -23.55 -9.76 -2.12
CA GLY A 649 -24.19 -9.42 -3.38
C GLY A 649 -23.74 -10.26 -4.56
N GLY A 650 -24.28 -9.95 -5.73
CA GLY A 650 -23.85 -10.57 -6.98
C GLY A 650 -24.49 -11.94 -7.28
N THR A 651 -24.23 -12.44 -8.49
CA THR A 651 -24.92 -13.61 -9.05
C THR A 651 -24.74 -14.88 -8.24
N LEU A 652 -23.65 -14.99 -7.48
CA LEU A 652 -23.38 -16.12 -6.62
C LEU A 652 -24.51 -16.33 -5.59
N TYR A 653 -24.99 -15.24 -4.98
CA TYR A 653 -26.04 -15.28 -3.98
C TYR A 653 -27.45 -15.20 -4.58
N THR A 654 -27.59 -14.62 -5.79
CA THR A 654 -28.91 -14.49 -6.44
C THR A 654 -29.27 -15.68 -7.34
N LYS A 655 -28.34 -16.61 -7.61
CA LYS A 655 -28.57 -17.81 -8.44
C LYS A 655 -29.72 -18.69 -7.93
N SER A 656 -29.90 -18.77 -6.62
CA SER A 656 -30.98 -19.54 -5.99
C SER A 656 -32.37 -18.92 -6.17
N PHE A 657 -32.45 -17.69 -6.71
CA PHE A 657 -33.65 -16.88 -6.99
C PHE A 657 -34.56 -16.56 -5.80
N ARG A 658 -34.59 -17.41 -4.76
CA ARG A 658 -35.40 -17.26 -3.54
C ARG A 658 -34.53 -17.39 -2.29
N ALA A 659 -34.92 -16.68 -1.23
CA ALA A 659 -34.24 -16.72 0.06
C ALA A 659 -34.14 -18.14 0.64
N SER A 660 -35.25 -18.89 0.68
CA SER A 660 -35.27 -20.29 1.16
C SER A 660 -34.26 -21.19 0.42
N SER A 661 -34.20 -21.06 -0.90
CA SER A 661 -33.27 -21.82 -1.75
C SER A 661 -31.82 -21.41 -1.54
N LEU A 662 -31.57 -20.13 -1.21
CA LEU A 662 -30.23 -19.65 -0.84
C LEU A 662 -29.79 -20.20 0.51
N ILE A 663 -30.64 -20.17 1.54
CA ILE A 663 -30.37 -20.77 2.87
C ILE A 663 -29.95 -22.24 2.71
N GLN A 664 -30.73 -23.02 1.95
CA GLN A 664 -30.42 -24.42 1.71
C GLN A 664 -29.09 -24.61 0.95
N SER A 665 -28.79 -23.73 -0.02
CA SER A 665 -27.55 -23.81 -0.81
C SER A 665 -26.32 -23.46 0.02
N LEU A 666 -26.41 -22.45 0.88
CA LEU A 666 -25.34 -22.07 1.81
C LEU A 666 -25.08 -23.18 2.84
N SER A 667 -26.14 -23.81 3.36
CA SER A 667 -26.01 -24.93 4.29
C SER A 667 -25.24 -26.12 3.69
N LYS A 668 -25.44 -26.42 2.39
CA LYS A 668 -24.68 -27.47 1.68
C LYS A 668 -23.19 -27.15 1.56
N GLU A 669 -22.82 -25.87 1.60
CA GLU A 669 -21.45 -25.38 1.58
C GLU A 669 -20.89 -25.15 3.00
N ASN A 670 -21.55 -25.68 4.05
CA ASN A 670 -21.21 -25.50 5.46
C ASN A 670 -21.23 -24.04 5.95
N ILE A 671 -22.07 -23.20 5.35
CA ILE A 671 -22.30 -21.82 5.79
C ILE A 671 -23.68 -21.76 6.46
N GLU A 672 -23.69 -21.51 7.77
CA GLU A 672 -24.89 -21.57 8.60
C GLU A 672 -25.59 -20.20 8.65
N VAL A 673 -26.45 -19.95 7.67
CA VAL A 673 -27.34 -18.78 7.64
C VAL A 673 -28.76 -19.21 7.98
N ASP A 674 -29.39 -18.53 8.94
CA ASP A 674 -30.83 -18.71 9.22
C ASP A 674 -31.71 -17.59 8.66
N THR A 675 -31.13 -16.41 8.42
CA THR A 675 -31.91 -15.22 8.10
C THR A 675 -31.32 -14.53 6.88
N ILE A 676 -32.20 -14.20 5.94
CA ILE A 676 -31.89 -13.41 4.75
C ILE A 676 -32.77 -12.18 4.75
N GLY A 677 -32.16 -11.00 4.56
CA GLY A 677 -32.83 -9.71 4.49
C GLY A 677 -32.56 -8.98 3.18
N THR A 678 -33.55 -8.24 2.69
CA THR A 678 -33.42 -7.31 1.56
C THR A 678 -34.11 -5.99 1.90
N TRP A 679 -33.64 -4.90 1.32
CA TRP A 679 -34.23 -3.58 1.54
C TRP A 679 -35.42 -3.35 0.60
N ALA A 680 -36.60 -3.10 1.16
CA ALA A 680 -37.79 -2.74 0.41
C ALA A 680 -37.90 -1.21 0.36
N THR A 681 -37.39 -0.59 -0.72
CA THR A 681 -37.35 0.88 -0.89
C THR A 681 -38.73 1.52 -0.77
N ASP A 682 -39.77 0.85 -1.27
CA ASP A 682 -41.17 1.28 -1.24
C ASP A 682 -41.77 1.27 0.17
N LEU A 683 -41.28 0.40 1.06
CA LEU A 683 -41.74 0.27 2.44
C LEU A 683 -40.82 0.97 3.44
N GLY A 684 -39.62 1.39 3.02
CA GLY A 684 -38.61 1.99 3.89
C GLY A 684 -38.15 1.07 5.03
N ARG A 685 -38.17 -0.26 4.81
CA ARG A 685 -37.82 -1.26 5.83
C ARG A 685 -37.19 -2.51 5.20
N PHE A 686 -36.60 -3.35 6.05
CA PHE A 686 -36.10 -4.65 5.64
C PHE A 686 -37.24 -5.68 5.56
N ASN A 687 -37.31 -6.38 4.44
CA ASN A 687 -38.04 -7.64 4.34
C ASN A 687 -37.07 -8.77 4.68
N TYR A 688 -37.54 -9.76 5.44
CA TYR A 688 -36.70 -10.89 5.83
C TYR A 688 -37.40 -12.23 5.66
N ARG A 689 -36.58 -13.26 5.51
CA ARG A 689 -36.92 -14.69 5.62
C ARG A 689 -36.06 -15.28 6.73
N LYS A 690 -36.67 -15.92 7.73
CA LYS A 690 -35.95 -16.58 8.84
C LYS A 690 -36.37 -18.05 8.97
N GLU A 691 -35.39 -18.95 9.06
CA GLU A 691 -35.56 -20.40 9.21
C GLU A 691 -34.81 -20.92 10.45
N GLU A 692 -35.55 -21.22 11.52
CA GLU A 692 -35.03 -21.77 12.77
C GLU A 692 -35.60 -23.16 13.02
N GLY A 693 -34.84 -24.19 12.65
CA GLY A 693 -35.31 -25.57 12.73
C GLY A 693 -36.51 -25.79 11.82
N THR A 694 -37.67 -26.10 12.41
CA THR A 694 -38.95 -26.24 11.69
C THR A 694 -39.74 -24.94 11.58
N ASN A 695 -39.33 -23.89 12.29
CA ASN A 695 -40.07 -22.63 12.36
C ASN A 695 -39.63 -21.68 11.24
N ILE A 696 -40.63 -21.09 10.59
CA ILE A 696 -40.50 -20.28 9.38
C ILE A 696 -41.15 -18.93 9.67
N TYR A 697 -40.38 -17.85 9.59
CA TYR A 697 -40.87 -16.48 9.74
C TYR A 697 -40.57 -15.65 8.48
N GLY A 698 -41.40 -14.62 8.26
CA GLY A 698 -41.26 -13.69 7.14
C GLY A 698 -41.68 -14.27 5.78
N GLU A 699 -41.38 -13.55 4.71
CA GLU A 699 -41.75 -13.92 3.33
C GLU A 699 -40.58 -14.56 2.60
N ASP A 700 -40.86 -15.46 1.65
CA ASP A 700 -39.82 -16.02 0.78
C ASP A 700 -39.49 -15.06 -0.36
N ILE A 701 -38.50 -14.20 -0.11
CA ILE A 701 -38.09 -13.08 -0.95
C ILE A 701 -37.51 -13.59 -2.27
N VAL A 702 -37.93 -12.96 -3.39
CA VAL A 702 -37.30 -13.13 -4.70
C VAL A 702 -36.06 -12.24 -4.77
N LEU A 703 -34.89 -12.85 -4.97
CA LEU A 703 -33.59 -12.19 -5.00
C LEU A 703 -33.29 -11.68 -6.42
N LYS A 704 -33.00 -10.38 -6.56
CA LYS A 704 -32.70 -9.78 -7.87
C LYS A 704 -31.20 -9.76 -8.13
N ASN A 705 -30.81 -9.87 -9.39
CA ASN A 705 -29.40 -9.71 -9.78
C ASN A 705 -28.91 -8.30 -9.42
N ASN A 706 -27.67 -8.24 -8.94
CA ASN A 706 -26.99 -7.02 -8.49
C ASN A 706 -27.63 -6.29 -7.29
N GLU A 707 -28.56 -6.93 -6.59
CA GLU A 707 -29.11 -6.45 -5.32
C GLU A 707 -28.16 -6.82 -4.17
N GLY A 708 -27.98 -5.89 -3.23
CA GLY A 708 -27.31 -6.16 -1.96
C GLY A 708 -28.24 -6.92 -1.02
N ILE A 709 -27.78 -8.07 -0.50
CA ILE A 709 -28.56 -8.97 0.34
C ILE A 709 -27.87 -9.10 1.70
N PHE A 710 -28.65 -9.08 2.77
CA PHE A 710 -28.14 -9.31 4.12
C PHE A 710 -28.28 -10.77 4.50
N LEU A 711 -27.18 -11.40 4.93
CA LEU A 711 -27.17 -12.75 5.46
C LEU A 711 -26.80 -12.72 6.94
N LYS A 712 -27.61 -13.33 7.80
CA LYS A 712 -27.27 -13.51 9.21
C LYS A 712 -26.61 -14.86 9.42
N ASN A 713 -25.31 -14.84 9.71
CA ASN A 713 -24.54 -16.02 10.05
C ASN A 713 -24.70 -16.35 11.54
N LYS A 714 -24.95 -17.63 11.86
CA LYS A 714 -25.09 -18.08 13.26
C LYS A 714 -23.77 -18.01 14.01
N VAL A 715 -23.83 -17.52 15.25
CA VAL A 715 -22.75 -17.66 16.22
C VAL A 715 -22.69 -19.12 16.68
N LYS A 716 -21.52 -19.75 16.59
CA LYS A 716 -21.30 -21.11 17.11
C LYS A 716 -20.90 -21.12 18.57
#